data_AF-A0A0D2IP10-F1
#
_entry.id   AF-A0A0D2IP10-F1
#
_cell.length_a   1.000
_cell.length_b   1.000
_cell.length_c   1.000
_cell.angle_alpha   90.00
_cell.angle_beta   90.00
_cell.angle_gamma   90.00
#
_symmetry.space_group_name_H-M   'P 1'
#
loop_
_entity.id
_entity.type
_entity.pdbx_description
1 polymer ?
#
loop_
_entity_poly.entity_id
_entity_poly.type
_entity_poly.pdbx_seq_one_letter_code
_entity_poly.pdbx_strand_id
1 'polypeptide(L)'
;MGDLQSARAAHVEAVVDAAGVNIEHELHIHVKTWIALAERFFCLLSHLSSPAAHGFLAQSMTLLLGDETKAVWCSTILAIYTLALNPPLSLAADYWGRKYIMIVNTFLGFIGQVMISRALNMGTLLTGFCFLGFAFGPGFAFYAVVSEIVPRKHRAWSQASVNASTGAGAIVSVLMAGALIRHGNLENYRIYWYVAAGISFAGTLGLLVGYHPPPRDLEDVLTTWQKLVSLDWIGIILISTGSVLFALGLSWANNPYGWGSAPVLVPLTTGLAMMLAFVLYEWLARKDGLAHHDLFRDRNFIISIIVIFAEGVAFFTLNNYFIFEHIAVFGIDSWDASLRFIVFLGGSIVFSIAAGAYTTFTKSLRGPLVLGLAAYVVFAALMTTLTPGSNKKASWGYATLGAFRTMATPRDMISVTTGLLTAARGLGGSVGTAINGAILNNTLKKNLATNITQAVLPLGFPAQELGTFIADLTSGNIVDLQSIPGITPEIIAAGSHAFSEAYALAFKNTWICAACFCALALIASCFVRNARSEFNAHIDAPAEAELARQQKEIDAAKVATKAQHLEQASIWQYEIARISMVGAGIQVPPNAGRVMKHLGLLDGLMKQAVEIEYLDLLRYEDGSRLLRRDCSKSLEQYGAPWLVSHREDYHMILLDAARSSGVEIRLGSMVKAIKFETTEVVLEDDSVLKADVIVGADGLWSSTRDQILGHPSPPTETGDLAYRATFTTAQLRSLNNPRINKLVEERAATLWMGPEKHTVLYPVRGGQEFNLVLLRPDNLPTGVNKAAGDLAEMGATFAGWDPILTKIISCIPTVLKWKLCSHEELPKWCKENVAILGDACHPTLPYQAQGAAMAVEDGIVLGLLLGNLSHDYSPGVARENIPSILQLYESLRKKRTSLNVKGAIANRVMYHIPDGPKQRQRNNDLKAVDWTQPCRWQWADSTYQSQLLGSDVVTDSQRGYEQWRKRENDV
;
A
#
# COMPACT_ATOMS: atom_id res chain seq x y z
N MET A 1 7.75 -1.92 28.79
CA MET A 1 7.23 -1.11 27.65
C MET A 1 5.88 -1.59 27.11
N GLY A 2 5.55 -2.89 27.13
CA GLY A 2 4.22 -3.40 26.72
C GLY A 2 3.06 -2.98 27.64
N ASP A 3 3.27 -2.94 28.95
CA ASP A 3 2.22 -2.59 29.92
C ASP A 3 1.89 -1.09 30.01
N LEU A 4 2.83 -0.22 29.62
CA LEU A 4 2.62 1.22 29.57
C LEU A 4 1.80 1.66 28.35
N GLN A 5 1.87 0.91 27.24
CA GLN A 5 1.05 1.16 26.05
C GLN A 5 -0.37 0.57 26.19
N SER A 6 -0.53 -0.58 26.87
CA SER A 6 -1.85 -1.12 27.18
C SER A 6 -2.61 -0.26 28.21
N ALA A 7 -1.90 0.27 29.23
CA ALA A 7 -2.48 1.20 30.19
C ALA A 7 -2.90 2.53 29.56
N ARG A 8 -2.13 3.05 28.58
CA ARG A 8 -2.50 4.26 27.84
C ARG A 8 -3.71 4.04 26.92
N ALA A 9 -3.84 2.88 26.31
CA ALA A 9 -4.99 2.53 25.47
C ALA A 9 -6.27 2.35 26.30
N ALA A 10 -6.18 1.67 27.45
CA ALA A 10 -7.30 1.50 28.39
C ALA A 10 -7.71 2.84 29.04
N HIS A 11 -6.77 3.74 29.30
CA HIS A 11 -7.05 5.08 29.80
C HIS A 11 -7.74 5.96 28.75
N VAL A 12 -7.38 5.83 27.47
CA VAL A 12 -8.07 6.54 26.38
C VAL A 12 -9.49 6.00 26.16
N GLU A 13 -9.71 4.68 26.24
CA GLU A 13 -11.07 4.09 26.19
C GLU A 13 -11.94 4.54 27.39
N ALA A 14 -11.38 4.54 28.62
CA ALA A 14 -12.10 4.98 29.81
C ALA A 14 -12.44 6.48 29.83
N VAL A 15 -11.62 7.32 29.18
CA VAL A 15 -11.83 8.78 29.10
C VAL A 15 -12.88 9.13 28.02
N VAL A 16 -13.02 8.31 26.97
CA VAL A 16 -14.10 8.45 25.98
C VAL A 16 -15.46 8.10 26.58
N ASP A 17 -15.53 7.07 27.42
CA ASP A 17 -16.75 6.71 28.16
C ASP A 17 -17.16 7.78 29.20
N ALA A 18 -16.19 8.47 29.82
CA ALA A 18 -16.43 9.47 30.86
C ALA A 18 -16.93 10.84 30.33
N ALA A 19 -16.70 11.15 29.05
CA ALA A 19 -17.06 12.44 28.45
C ALA A 19 -18.52 12.51 27.94
N GLY A 20 -19.31 11.44 28.07
CA GLY A 20 -20.71 11.40 27.62
C GLY A 20 -20.90 11.47 26.09
N VAL A 21 -19.83 11.64 25.32
CA VAL A 21 -19.83 11.47 23.86
C VAL A 21 -19.73 9.98 23.59
N ASN A 22 -20.90 9.34 23.55
CA ASN A 22 -20.99 7.97 23.12
C ASN A 22 -20.64 7.91 21.61
N ILE A 23 -19.36 7.71 21.28
CA ILE A 23 -18.88 7.52 19.88
C ILE A 23 -19.38 6.17 19.32
N GLU A 24 -20.12 5.38 20.10
CA GLU A 24 -21.02 4.35 19.60
C GLU A 24 -22.40 4.93 19.24
N HIS A 25 -22.46 6.04 18.50
CA HIS A 25 -23.48 6.03 17.45
C HIS A 25 -23.04 4.94 16.48
N GLU A 26 -23.59 3.75 16.68
CA GLU A 26 -23.59 2.66 15.72
C GLU A 26 -23.80 3.32 14.35
N LEU A 27 -22.74 3.38 13.52
CA LEU A 27 -22.90 3.79 12.13
C LEU A 27 -23.93 2.83 11.57
N HIS A 28 -25.17 3.31 11.42
CA HIS A 28 -26.29 2.48 11.05
C HIS A 28 -26.00 1.99 9.64
N ILE A 29 -25.56 0.73 9.54
CA ILE A 29 -25.29 0.06 8.28
C ILE A 29 -26.64 -0.04 7.56
N HIS A 30 -26.85 0.84 6.58
CA HIS A 30 -28.11 0.91 5.84
C HIS A 30 -28.31 -0.39 5.04
N VAL A 31 -29.56 -0.68 4.71
CA VAL A 31 -29.95 -1.84 3.88
C VAL A 31 -29.11 -1.99 2.60
N LYS A 32 -28.58 -0.89 2.03
CA LYS A 32 -27.74 -0.94 0.82
C LYS A 32 -26.40 -1.64 1.05
N THR A 33 -25.73 -1.37 2.17
CA THR A 33 -24.51 -2.11 2.53
C THR A 33 -24.81 -3.59 2.80
N TRP A 34 -25.94 -3.92 3.40
CA TRP A 34 -26.39 -5.31 3.59
C TRP A 34 -26.73 -6.00 2.26
N ILE A 35 -27.39 -5.31 1.33
CA ILE A 35 -27.64 -5.81 -0.03
C ILE A 35 -26.32 -6.04 -0.75
N ALA A 36 -25.38 -5.09 -0.68
CA ALA A 36 -24.08 -5.22 -1.34
C ALA A 36 -23.22 -6.32 -0.70
N LEU A 37 -23.35 -6.58 0.61
CA LEU A 37 -22.74 -7.74 1.28
C LEU A 37 -23.42 -9.06 0.87
N ALA A 38 -24.75 -9.08 0.77
CA ALA A 38 -25.53 -10.23 0.33
C ALA A 38 -25.27 -10.59 -1.14
N GLU A 39 -25.12 -9.63 -2.04
CA GLU A 39 -24.73 -9.88 -3.43
C GLU A 39 -23.32 -10.48 -3.52
N ARG A 40 -22.38 -9.96 -2.73
CA ARG A 40 -21.02 -10.52 -2.64
C ARG A 40 -21.04 -11.93 -2.08
N PHE A 41 -21.96 -12.24 -1.17
CA PHE A 41 -22.22 -13.59 -0.70
C PHE A 41 -22.60 -14.52 -1.86
N PHE A 42 -23.50 -14.12 -2.77
CA PHE A 42 -23.85 -14.94 -3.94
C PHE A 42 -22.69 -15.11 -4.94
N CYS A 43 -21.93 -14.04 -5.20
CA CYS A 43 -20.74 -14.14 -6.07
C CYS A 43 -19.67 -15.05 -5.49
N LEU A 44 -19.37 -14.92 -4.19
CA LEU A 44 -18.40 -15.75 -3.47
C LEU A 44 -18.86 -17.21 -3.36
N LEU A 45 -20.16 -17.42 -3.18
CA LEU A 45 -20.78 -18.74 -3.19
C LEU A 45 -20.57 -19.44 -4.54
N SER A 46 -20.79 -18.74 -5.66
CA SER A 46 -20.50 -19.28 -7.00
C SER A 46 -19.00 -19.54 -7.24
N HIS A 47 -18.17 -18.65 -6.70
CA HIS A 47 -16.71 -18.73 -6.85
C HIS A 47 -16.14 -20.02 -6.23
N LEU A 48 -16.59 -20.44 -5.03
CA LEU A 48 -16.12 -21.70 -4.41
C LEU A 48 -16.99 -22.93 -4.73
N SER A 49 -18.23 -22.75 -5.22
CA SER A 49 -19.02 -23.91 -5.68
C SER A 49 -18.33 -24.59 -6.85
N SER A 50 -17.75 -23.81 -7.77
CA SER A 50 -17.12 -24.34 -9.00
C SER A 50 -15.90 -25.22 -8.71
N PRO A 51 -14.94 -24.84 -7.82
CA PRO A 51 -13.82 -25.69 -7.44
C PRO A 51 -14.23 -26.96 -6.70
N ALA A 52 -15.17 -26.83 -5.77
CA ALA A 52 -15.69 -27.96 -5.01
C ALA A 52 -16.38 -28.98 -5.92
N ALA A 53 -17.13 -28.51 -6.93
CA ALA A 53 -17.82 -29.40 -7.85
C ALA A 53 -16.88 -30.12 -8.79
N HIS A 54 -15.91 -29.44 -9.41
CA HIS A 54 -15.02 -30.14 -10.34
C HIS A 54 -14.12 -31.14 -9.61
N GLY A 55 -13.72 -30.88 -8.34
CA GLY A 55 -12.93 -31.83 -7.56
C GLY A 55 -13.60 -33.20 -7.44
N PHE A 56 -14.93 -33.20 -7.52
CA PHE A 56 -15.76 -34.38 -7.51
C PHE A 56 -16.22 -34.84 -8.91
N LEU A 57 -16.74 -33.94 -9.74
CA LEU A 57 -17.33 -34.25 -11.05
C LEU A 57 -16.29 -34.44 -12.16
N ALA A 58 -15.04 -33.98 -12.01
CA ALA A 58 -14.05 -34.02 -13.09
C ALA A 58 -13.89 -35.43 -13.67
N GLN A 59 -13.73 -36.44 -12.80
CA GLN A 59 -13.60 -37.84 -13.23
C GLN A 59 -14.87 -38.32 -13.95
N SER A 60 -16.05 -38.03 -13.41
CA SER A 60 -17.33 -38.42 -14.03
C SER A 60 -17.55 -37.77 -15.39
N MET A 61 -17.21 -36.49 -15.54
CA MET A 61 -17.34 -35.75 -16.79
C MET A 61 -16.38 -36.27 -17.86
N THR A 62 -15.13 -36.54 -17.48
CA THR A 62 -14.11 -36.97 -18.44
C THR A 62 -14.26 -38.43 -18.83
N LEU A 63 -14.71 -39.29 -17.90
CA LEU A 63 -15.14 -40.67 -18.17
C LEU A 63 -16.27 -40.70 -19.20
N LEU A 64 -17.33 -39.90 -18.99
CA LEU A 64 -18.46 -39.81 -19.92
C LEU A 64 -18.04 -39.35 -21.33
N LEU A 65 -17.06 -38.45 -21.43
CA LEU A 65 -16.58 -37.91 -22.70
C LEU A 65 -15.41 -38.70 -23.31
N GLY A 66 -15.03 -39.83 -22.70
CA GLY A 66 -14.11 -40.82 -23.27
C GLY A 66 -12.61 -40.53 -23.10
N ASP A 67 -12.21 -39.66 -22.17
CA ASP A 67 -10.77 -39.41 -21.90
C ASP A 67 -10.52 -38.96 -20.45
N GLU A 68 -10.46 -39.94 -19.54
CA GLU A 68 -10.26 -39.75 -18.10
C GLU A 68 -8.94 -39.06 -17.74
N THR A 69 -7.89 -39.22 -18.57
CA THR A 69 -6.56 -38.66 -18.33
C THR A 69 -6.58 -37.13 -18.24
N LYS A 70 -7.61 -36.51 -18.81
CA LYS A 70 -7.81 -35.07 -18.82
C LYS A 70 -8.54 -34.50 -17.60
N ALA A 71 -8.97 -35.34 -16.64
CA ALA A 71 -9.67 -34.88 -15.44
C ALA A 71 -8.88 -33.80 -14.68
N VAL A 72 -7.54 -33.94 -14.62
CA VAL A 72 -6.66 -32.98 -13.94
C VAL A 72 -6.76 -31.57 -14.52
N TRP A 73 -7.04 -31.44 -15.83
CA TRP A 73 -7.12 -30.13 -16.50
C TRP A 73 -8.30 -29.30 -16.05
N CYS A 74 -9.38 -29.93 -15.58
CA CYS A 74 -10.53 -29.22 -15.02
C CYS A 74 -10.12 -28.36 -13.80
N SER A 75 -9.21 -28.87 -12.95
CA SER A 75 -8.67 -28.15 -11.79
C SER A 75 -7.51 -27.22 -12.18
N THR A 76 -6.61 -27.70 -13.03
CA THR A 76 -5.40 -26.96 -13.43
C THR A 76 -5.74 -25.66 -14.16
N ILE A 77 -6.74 -25.65 -15.04
CA ILE A 77 -7.14 -24.44 -15.78
C ILE A 77 -7.55 -23.32 -14.81
N LEU A 78 -8.35 -23.62 -13.78
CA LEU A 78 -8.78 -22.61 -12.81
C LEU A 78 -7.61 -22.08 -11.98
N ALA A 79 -6.67 -22.95 -11.59
CA ALA A 79 -5.46 -22.54 -10.89
C ALA A 79 -4.55 -21.63 -11.75
N ILE A 80 -4.37 -21.97 -13.04
CA ILE A 80 -3.61 -21.18 -14.01
C ILE A 80 -4.23 -19.79 -14.19
N TYR A 81 -5.54 -19.71 -14.40
CA TYR A 81 -6.22 -18.43 -14.58
C TYR A 81 -6.19 -17.57 -13.31
N THR A 82 -6.34 -18.18 -12.14
CA THR A 82 -6.17 -17.49 -10.85
C THR A 82 -4.79 -16.83 -10.78
N LEU A 83 -3.75 -17.57 -11.13
CA LEU A 83 -2.37 -17.10 -11.09
C LEU A 83 -2.07 -16.03 -12.15
N ALA A 84 -2.53 -16.22 -13.40
CA ALA A 84 -2.22 -15.34 -14.52
C ALA A 84 -3.03 -14.02 -14.51
N LEU A 85 -4.26 -14.03 -14.00
CA LEU A 85 -5.14 -12.86 -14.06
C LEU A 85 -5.13 -12.00 -12.79
N ASN A 86 -4.90 -12.57 -11.60
CA ASN A 86 -5.01 -11.80 -10.35
C ASN A 86 -4.00 -10.64 -10.27
N PRO A 87 -2.68 -10.83 -10.52
CA PRO A 87 -1.73 -9.73 -10.47
C PRO A 87 -2.08 -8.56 -11.41
N PRO A 88 -2.28 -8.76 -12.74
CA PRO A 88 -2.60 -7.65 -13.64
C PRO A 88 -3.95 -6.98 -13.35
N LEU A 89 -4.98 -7.77 -13.03
CA LEU A 89 -6.30 -7.20 -12.72
C LEU A 89 -6.30 -6.44 -11.39
N SER A 90 -5.47 -6.84 -10.42
CA SER A 90 -5.32 -6.14 -9.14
C SER A 90 -4.70 -4.77 -9.29
N LEU A 91 -3.73 -4.63 -10.21
CA LEU A 91 -3.13 -3.35 -10.58
C LEU A 91 -4.10 -2.50 -11.41
N ALA A 92 -4.79 -3.10 -12.39
CA ALA A 92 -5.80 -2.40 -13.19
C ALA A 92 -6.95 -1.85 -12.33
N ALA A 93 -7.33 -2.55 -11.25
CA ALA A 93 -8.36 -2.07 -10.33
C ALA A 93 -8.04 -0.75 -9.62
N ASP A 94 -6.77 -0.35 -9.56
CA ASP A 94 -6.39 0.94 -9.00
C ASP A 94 -6.61 2.11 -9.98
N TYR A 95 -6.70 1.83 -11.29
CA TYR A 95 -6.92 2.82 -12.36
C TYR A 95 -8.37 2.87 -12.88
N TRP A 96 -9.05 1.73 -12.95
CA TRP A 96 -10.42 1.60 -13.52
C TRP A 96 -11.49 1.28 -12.47
N GLY A 97 -11.09 1.19 -11.20
CA GLY A 97 -11.98 0.71 -10.14
C GLY A 97 -12.30 -0.79 -10.28
N ARG A 98 -13.09 -1.31 -9.34
CA ARG A 98 -13.32 -2.77 -9.22
C ARG A 98 -14.60 -3.26 -9.88
N LYS A 99 -15.59 -2.39 -10.07
CA LYS A 99 -16.95 -2.76 -10.50
C LYS A 99 -16.93 -3.53 -11.81
N TYR A 100 -16.41 -2.93 -12.86
CA TYR A 100 -16.45 -3.53 -14.20
C TYR A 100 -15.51 -4.73 -14.33
N ILE A 101 -14.37 -4.73 -13.62
CA ILE A 101 -13.49 -5.90 -13.56
C ILE A 101 -14.25 -7.10 -12.98
N MET A 102 -15.01 -6.92 -11.90
CA MET A 102 -15.81 -8.01 -11.32
C MET A 102 -16.94 -8.45 -12.26
N ILE A 103 -17.73 -7.51 -12.80
CA ILE A 103 -18.89 -7.83 -13.67
C ILE A 103 -18.45 -8.63 -14.90
N VAL A 104 -17.45 -8.13 -15.64
CA VAL A 104 -17.00 -8.77 -16.88
C VAL A 104 -16.50 -10.19 -16.61
N ASN A 105 -15.68 -10.37 -15.57
CA ASN A 105 -15.10 -11.67 -15.26
C ASN A 105 -16.13 -12.67 -14.71
N THR A 106 -17.08 -12.24 -13.87
CA THR A 106 -18.17 -13.11 -13.40
C THR A 106 -19.10 -13.53 -14.55
N PHE A 107 -19.37 -12.62 -15.50
CA PHE A 107 -20.18 -12.93 -16.69
C PHE A 107 -19.49 -13.94 -17.62
N LEU A 108 -18.17 -13.81 -17.83
CA LEU A 108 -17.39 -14.83 -18.56
C LEU A 108 -17.46 -16.19 -17.86
N GLY A 109 -17.48 -16.19 -16.52
CA GLY A 109 -17.72 -17.38 -15.71
C GLY A 109 -19.04 -18.08 -16.01
N PHE A 110 -20.13 -17.30 -16.08
CA PHE A 110 -21.45 -17.78 -16.49
C PHE A 110 -21.41 -18.44 -17.87
N ILE A 111 -20.78 -17.80 -18.86
CA ILE A 111 -20.62 -18.37 -20.21
C ILE A 111 -19.89 -19.72 -20.12
N GLY A 112 -18.81 -19.79 -19.35
CA GLY A 112 -18.06 -21.03 -19.14
C GLY A 112 -18.91 -22.16 -18.57
N GLN A 113 -19.71 -21.89 -17.55
CA GLN A 113 -20.60 -22.89 -16.93
C GLN A 113 -21.68 -23.38 -17.90
N VAL A 114 -22.24 -22.49 -18.73
CA VAL A 114 -23.17 -22.88 -19.81
C VAL A 114 -22.46 -23.79 -20.81
N MET A 115 -21.24 -23.46 -21.24
CA MET A 115 -20.46 -24.30 -22.16
C MET A 115 -20.19 -25.69 -21.58
N ILE A 116 -19.79 -25.78 -20.31
CA ILE A 116 -19.54 -27.05 -19.61
C ILE A 116 -20.82 -27.90 -19.58
N SER A 117 -21.97 -27.30 -19.22
CA SER A 117 -23.27 -27.98 -19.19
C SER A 117 -23.70 -28.55 -20.55
N ARG A 118 -23.24 -27.94 -21.65
CA ARG A 118 -23.56 -28.33 -23.03
C ARG A 118 -22.45 -29.12 -23.74
N ALA A 119 -21.35 -29.43 -23.06
CA ALA A 119 -20.20 -30.06 -23.69
C ALA A 119 -20.55 -31.47 -24.21
N LEU A 120 -20.36 -31.70 -25.50
CA LEU A 120 -20.52 -33.02 -26.15
C LEU A 120 -19.17 -33.69 -26.45
N ASN A 121 -18.07 -32.98 -26.23
CA ASN A 121 -16.73 -33.47 -26.44
C ASN A 121 -15.78 -32.79 -25.45
N MET A 122 -14.61 -33.39 -25.28
CA MET A 122 -13.59 -32.92 -24.35
C MET A 122 -13.10 -31.50 -24.65
N GLY A 123 -12.98 -31.10 -25.92
CA GLY A 123 -12.51 -29.77 -26.30
C GLY A 123 -13.46 -28.66 -25.84
N THR A 124 -14.77 -28.89 -25.96
CA THR A 124 -15.81 -27.96 -25.49
C THR A 124 -15.82 -27.88 -23.97
N LEU A 125 -15.65 -29.02 -23.28
CA LEU A 125 -15.54 -29.08 -21.82
C LEU A 125 -14.40 -28.19 -21.32
N LEU A 126 -13.19 -28.42 -21.82
CA LEU A 126 -11.99 -27.68 -21.40
C LEU A 126 -12.06 -26.20 -21.77
N THR A 127 -12.62 -25.87 -22.93
CA THR A 127 -12.85 -24.47 -23.32
C THR A 127 -13.83 -23.79 -22.37
N GLY A 128 -14.88 -24.48 -21.93
CA GLY A 128 -15.79 -23.99 -20.91
C GLY A 128 -15.07 -23.72 -19.58
N PHE A 129 -14.14 -24.59 -19.16
CA PHE A 129 -13.28 -24.33 -18.00
C PHE A 129 -12.35 -23.13 -18.17
N CYS A 130 -11.86 -22.83 -19.38
CA CYS A 130 -11.09 -21.60 -19.65
C CYS A 130 -11.95 -20.35 -19.43
N PHE A 131 -13.18 -20.34 -19.93
CA PHE A 131 -14.12 -19.22 -19.69
C PHE A 131 -14.49 -19.10 -18.21
N LEU A 132 -14.72 -20.23 -17.54
CA LEU A 132 -14.92 -20.27 -16.09
C LEU A 132 -13.71 -19.71 -15.33
N GLY A 133 -12.49 -19.95 -15.81
CA GLY A 133 -11.25 -19.43 -15.25
C GLY A 133 -11.22 -17.91 -15.10
N PHE A 134 -11.83 -17.14 -16.02
CA PHE A 134 -11.91 -15.68 -15.89
C PHE A 134 -12.60 -15.23 -14.60
N ALA A 135 -13.61 -15.97 -14.12
CA ALA A 135 -14.30 -15.65 -12.87
C ALA A 135 -13.37 -15.68 -11.64
N PHE A 136 -12.22 -16.34 -11.75
CA PHE A 136 -11.20 -16.43 -10.70
C PHE A 136 -10.18 -15.28 -10.74
N GLY A 137 -10.10 -14.54 -11.85
CA GLY A 137 -9.25 -13.35 -11.99
C GLY A 137 -9.53 -12.22 -10.99
N PRO A 138 -10.79 -11.82 -10.74
CA PRO A 138 -11.12 -10.78 -9.76
C PRO A 138 -11.18 -11.30 -8.31
N GLY A 139 -10.58 -12.47 -8.00
CA GLY A 139 -10.55 -13.05 -6.65
C GLY A 139 -10.14 -12.03 -5.59
N PHE A 140 -9.08 -11.27 -5.86
CA PHE A 140 -8.61 -10.19 -4.98
C PHE A 140 -9.68 -9.15 -4.64
N ALA A 141 -10.55 -8.81 -5.60
CA ALA A 141 -11.54 -7.75 -5.44
C ALA A 141 -12.63 -8.18 -4.44
N PHE A 142 -13.05 -9.45 -4.48
CA PHE A 142 -14.07 -9.96 -3.54
C PHE A 142 -13.56 -9.92 -2.09
N TYR A 143 -12.32 -10.33 -1.84
CA TYR A 143 -11.70 -10.27 -0.50
C TYR A 143 -11.38 -8.84 -0.06
N ALA A 144 -10.91 -7.98 -0.97
CA ALA A 144 -10.58 -6.59 -0.69
C ALA A 144 -11.81 -5.78 -0.32
N VAL A 145 -12.86 -5.83 -1.14
CA VAL A 145 -14.04 -4.98 -0.98
C VAL A 145 -14.77 -5.25 0.34
N VAL A 146 -15.00 -6.53 0.71
CA VAL A 146 -15.74 -6.87 1.94
C VAL A 146 -15.07 -6.33 3.21
N SER A 147 -13.74 -6.19 3.19
CA SER A 147 -12.97 -5.61 4.31
C SER A 147 -12.74 -4.09 4.23
N GLU A 148 -12.91 -3.49 3.06
CA GLU A 148 -12.75 -2.04 2.88
C GLU A 148 -14.01 -1.27 3.25
N ILE A 149 -15.19 -1.88 3.05
CA ILE A 149 -16.51 -1.27 3.31
C ILE A 149 -16.94 -1.35 4.78
N VAL A 150 -16.22 -2.13 5.61
CA VAL A 150 -16.50 -2.30 7.04
C VAL A 150 -15.40 -1.66 7.91
N PRO A 151 -15.71 -1.28 9.16
CA PRO A 151 -14.70 -0.79 10.10
C PRO A 151 -13.57 -1.79 10.31
N ARG A 152 -12.33 -1.31 10.46
CA ARG A 152 -11.13 -2.13 10.69
C ARG A 152 -11.31 -3.14 11.84
N LYS A 153 -12.00 -2.75 12.92
CA LYS A 153 -12.36 -3.62 14.07
C LYS A 153 -13.23 -4.82 13.70
N HIS A 154 -14.05 -4.72 12.64
CA HIS A 154 -14.95 -5.78 12.18
C HIS A 154 -14.41 -6.54 10.95
N ARG A 155 -13.17 -6.29 10.52
CA ARG A 155 -12.57 -6.99 9.38
C ARG A 155 -12.47 -8.49 9.58
N ALA A 156 -12.16 -8.93 10.80
CA ALA A 156 -12.08 -10.35 11.12
C ALA A 156 -13.43 -11.04 10.92
N TRP A 157 -14.53 -10.41 11.36
CA TRP A 157 -15.90 -10.88 11.10
C TRP A 157 -16.27 -10.88 9.62
N SER A 158 -15.84 -9.83 8.91
CA SER A 158 -16.13 -9.70 7.48
C SER A 158 -15.40 -10.77 6.67
N GLN A 159 -14.13 -11.07 7.00
CA GLN A 159 -13.39 -12.20 6.42
C GLN A 159 -13.99 -13.56 6.82
N ALA A 160 -14.44 -13.70 8.07
CA ALA A 160 -15.16 -14.92 8.50
C ALA A 160 -16.46 -15.13 7.70
N SER A 161 -17.19 -14.06 7.38
CA SER A 161 -18.40 -14.13 6.56
C SER A 161 -18.11 -14.55 5.11
N VAL A 162 -16.99 -14.09 4.54
CA VAL A 162 -16.52 -14.53 3.22
C VAL A 162 -16.21 -16.03 3.24
N ASN A 163 -15.49 -16.49 4.26
CA ASN A 163 -15.17 -17.91 4.40
C ASN A 163 -16.41 -18.78 4.67
N ALA A 164 -17.40 -18.25 5.41
CA ALA A 164 -18.67 -18.93 5.64
C ALA A 164 -19.49 -19.06 4.34
N SER A 165 -19.53 -18.00 3.53
CA SER A 165 -20.19 -17.99 2.21
C SER A 165 -19.59 -19.00 1.25
N THR A 166 -18.26 -18.99 1.13
CA THR A 166 -17.54 -19.92 0.26
C THR A 166 -17.72 -21.36 0.75
N GLY A 167 -17.61 -21.60 2.07
CA GLY A 167 -17.90 -22.90 2.68
C GLY A 167 -19.33 -23.40 2.41
N ALA A 168 -20.33 -22.53 2.52
CA ALA A 168 -21.71 -22.87 2.19
C ALA A 168 -21.86 -23.25 0.70
N GLY A 169 -21.24 -22.49 -0.20
CA GLY A 169 -21.19 -22.81 -1.63
C GLY A 169 -20.55 -24.17 -1.91
N ALA A 170 -19.46 -24.50 -1.23
CA ALA A 170 -18.81 -25.80 -1.34
C ALA A 170 -19.71 -26.93 -0.83
N ILE A 171 -20.43 -26.74 0.28
CA ILE A 171 -21.37 -27.74 0.82
C ILE A 171 -22.51 -28.01 -0.16
N VAL A 172 -23.18 -26.96 -0.63
CA VAL A 172 -24.27 -27.10 -1.63
C VAL A 172 -23.74 -27.81 -2.88
N SER A 173 -22.53 -27.44 -3.29
CA SER A 173 -21.89 -28.00 -4.48
C SER A 173 -21.64 -29.50 -4.36
N VAL A 174 -20.97 -29.93 -3.27
CA VAL A 174 -20.62 -31.32 -3.01
C VAL A 174 -21.87 -32.18 -2.81
N LEU A 175 -22.86 -31.70 -2.06
CA LEU A 175 -24.12 -32.43 -1.87
C LEU A 175 -24.88 -32.60 -3.18
N MET A 176 -25.05 -31.51 -3.94
CA MET A 176 -25.78 -31.56 -5.20
C MET A 176 -25.06 -32.49 -6.20
N ALA A 177 -23.75 -32.36 -6.32
CA ALA A 177 -22.98 -33.22 -7.20
C ALA A 177 -23.05 -34.69 -6.78
N GLY A 178 -22.88 -34.98 -5.48
CA GLY A 178 -23.02 -36.31 -4.89
C GLY A 178 -24.38 -36.95 -5.16
N ALA A 179 -25.46 -36.19 -4.97
CA ALA A 179 -26.82 -36.66 -5.23
C ALA A 179 -27.07 -36.94 -6.71
N LEU A 180 -26.61 -36.04 -7.59
CA LEU A 180 -26.86 -36.12 -9.03
C LEU A 180 -26.22 -37.36 -9.67
N ILE A 181 -25.03 -37.76 -9.21
CA ILE A 181 -24.33 -38.93 -9.76
C ILE A 181 -24.52 -40.22 -8.94
N ARG A 182 -25.28 -40.18 -7.84
CA ARG A 182 -25.46 -41.31 -6.90
C ARG A 182 -25.90 -42.61 -7.56
N HIS A 183 -26.71 -42.51 -8.61
CA HIS A 183 -27.28 -43.66 -9.33
C HIS A 183 -26.54 -44.01 -10.62
N GLY A 184 -25.29 -43.57 -10.78
CA GLY A 184 -24.45 -43.90 -11.95
C GLY A 184 -24.79 -43.14 -13.23
N ASN A 185 -25.75 -42.21 -13.20
CA ASN A 185 -26.07 -41.37 -14.34
C ASN A 185 -25.10 -40.17 -14.42
N LEU A 186 -24.01 -40.35 -15.16
CA LEU A 186 -22.95 -39.35 -15.30
C LEU A 186 -23.45 -38.07 -15.98
N GLU A 187 -24.41 -38.14 -16.91
CA GLU A 187 -24.98 -36.99 -17.64
C GLU A 187 -25.62 -35.94 -16.73
N ASN A 188 -26.00 -36.32 -15.51
CA ASN A 188 -26.57 -35.40 -14.53
C ASN A 188 -25.60 -34.30 -14.09
N TYR A 189 -24.29 -34.41 -14.38
CA TYR A 189 -23.33 -33.32 -14.20
C TYR A 189 -23.78 -32.03 -14.91
N ARG A 190 -24.52 -32.14 -16.03
CA ARG A 190 -25.03 -30.98 -16.77
C ARG A 190 -26.00 -30.16 -15.94
N ILE A 191 -26.87 -30.82 -15.17
CA ILE A 191 -27.85 -30.18 -14.29
C ILE A 191 -27.11 -29.31 -13.26
N TYR A 192 -26.03 -29.84 -12.68
CA TYR A 192 -25.20 -29.08 -11.76
C TYR A 192 -24.70 -27.76 -12.39
N TRP A 193 -24.14 -27.84 -13.60
CA TRP A 193 -23.55 -26.66 -14.24
C TRP A 193 -24.58 -25.65 -14.74
N TYR A 194 -25.81 -26.07 -15.07
CA TYR A 194 -26.90 -25.12 -15.30
C TYR A 194 -27.30 -24.36 -14.03
N VAL A 195 -27.38 -25.06 -12.89
CA VAL A 195 -27.67 -24.41 -11.61
C VAL A 195 -26.55 -23.44 -11.25
N ALA A 196 -25.29 -23.85 -11.41
CA ALA A 196 -24.13 -22.98 -11.19
C ALA A 196 -24.16 -21.74 -12.10
N ALA A 197 -24.50 -21.93 -13.39
CA ALA A 197 -24.68 -20.82 -14.34
C ALA A 197 -25.76 -19.83 -13.88
N GLY A 198 -26.90 -20.34 -13.40
CA GLY A 198 -27.96 -19.51 -12.82
C GLY A 198 -27.48 -18.66 -11.64
N ILE A 199 -26.70 -19.25 -10.73
CA ILE A 199 -26.13 -18.54 -9.57
C ILE A 199 -25.13 -17.46 -10.03
N SER A 200 -24.24 -17.77 -10.97
CA SER A 200 -23.28 -16.79 -11.52
C SER A 200 -23.96 -15.65 -12.26
N PHE A 201 -25.03 -15.94 -13.00
CA PHE A 201 -25.82 -14.93 -13.70
C PHE A 201 -26.53 -14.00 -12.70
N ALA A 202 -27.17 -14.57 -11.68
CA ALA A 202 -27.77 -13.79 -10.60
C ALA A 202 -26.75 -12.92 -9.87
N GLY A 203 -25.54 -13.46 -9.58
CA GLY A 203 -24.44 -12.70 -9.01
C GLY A 203 -23.96 -11.56 -9.92
N THR A 204 -23.88 -11.79 -11.23
CA THR A 204 -23.53 -10.75 -12.22
C THR A 204 -24.56 -9.62 -12.25
N LEU A 205 -25.85 -9.97 -12.26
CA LEU A 205 -26.95 -9.00 -12.24
C LEU A 205 -26.96 -8.21 -10.93
N GLY A 206 -26.70 -8.86 -9.80
CA GLY A 206 -26.49 -8.22 -8.50
C GLY A 206 -25.38 -7.18 -8.59
N LEU A 207 -24.18 -7.55 -9.04
CA LEU A 207 -23.07 -6.59 -9.20
C LEU A 207 -23.40 -5.41 -10.13
N LEU A 208 -24.21 -5.64 -11.17
CA LEU A 208 -24.62 -4.58 -12.10
C LEU A 208 -25.54 -3.55 -11.41
N VAL A 209 -26.53 -4.04 -10.65
CA VAL A 209 -27.61 -3.23 -10.06
C VAL A 209 -27.30 -2.72 -8.65
N GLY A 210 -26.68 -3.55 -7.80
CA GLY A 210 -26.45 -3.23 -6.39
C GLY A 210 -25.08 -2.66 -6.05
N TYR A 211 -24.06 -2.80 -6.91
CA TYR A 211 -22.72 -2.28 -6.62
C TYR A 211 -22.41 -0.97 -7.36
N HIS A 212 -22.41 0.14 -6.61
CA HIS A 212 -22.12 1.48 -7.11
C HIS A 212 -21.10 2.20 -6.21
N PRO A 213 -19.82 1.79 -6.23
CA PRO A 213 -18.79 2.45 -5.44
C PRO A 213 -18.50 3.86 -5.97
N PRO A 214 -18.10 4.80 -5.12
CA PRO A 214 -17.60 6.10 -5.57
C PRO A 214 -16.32 5.95 -6.41
N PRO A 215 -16.09 6.82 -7.41
CA PRO A 215 -14.89 6.78 -8.23
C PRO A 215 -13.63 7.08 -7.40
N ARG A 216 -12.50 6.49 -7.81
CA ARG A 216 -11.20 6.67 -7.14
C ARG A 216 -10.41 7.85 -7.72
N ASP A 217 -9.50 8.43 -6.95
CA ASP A 217 -8.72 9.61 -7.38
C ASP A 217 -7.97 9.41 -8.71
N LEU A 218 -7.37 8.23 -8.95
CA LEU A 218 -6.69 7.91 -10.22
C LEU A 218 -7.66 7.58 -11.36
N GLU A 219 -8.92 7.27 -11.04
CA GLU A 219 -9.95 6.96 -12.02
C GLU A 219 -10.37 8.22 -12.79
N ASP A 220 -10.45 9.36 -12.10
CA ASP A 220 -10.91 10.64 -12.68
C ASP A 220 -9.78 11.48 -13.28
N VAL A 221 -8.53 11.30 -12.82
CA VAL A 221 -7.39 12.15 -13.20
C VAL A 221 -6.73 11.73 -14.52
N LEU A 222 -6.74 10.43 -14.85
CA LEU A 222 -6.01 9.88 -16.00
C LEU A 222 -6.94 9.50 -17.15
N THR A 223 -6.51 9.74 -18.39
CA THR A 223 -7.19 9.21 -19.59
C THR A 223 -6.98 7.70 -19.72
N THR A 224 -7.87 6.99 -20.43
CA THR A 224 -7.74 5.52 -20.64
C THR A 224 -6.39 5.13 -21.24
N TRP A 225 -5.85 5.94 -22.15
CA TRP A 225 -4.53 5.68 -22.73
C TRP A 225 -3.39 5.85 -21.71
N GLN A 226 -3.43 6.91 -20.90
CA GLN A 226 -2.46 7.09 -19.81
C GLN A 226 -2.53 5.93 -18.82
N LYS A 227 -3.74 5.49 -18.43
CA LYS A 227 -3.93 4.32 -17.57
C LYS A 227 -3.28 3.07 -18.15
N LEU A 228 -3.47 2.80 -19.45
CA LEU A 228 -2.85 1.67 -20.13
C LEU A 228 -1.32 1.76 -20.15
N VAL A 229 -0.75 2.93 -20.44
CA VAL A 229 0.71 3.13 -20.47
C VAL A 229 1.32 3.03 -19.06
N SER A 230 0.57 3.38 -18.02
CA SER A 230 1.00 3.26 -16.62
C SER A 230 1.07 1.82 -16.10
N LEU A 231 0.43 0.85 -16.77
CA LEU A 231 0.50 -0.55 -16.38
C LEU A 231 1.90 -1.13 -16.56
N ASP A 232 2.26 -2.07 -15.70
CA ASP A 232 3.52 -2.79 -15.82
C ASP A 232 3.47 -3.93 -16.83
N TRP A 233 3.42 -3.60 -18.12
CA TRP A 233 3.33 -4.61 -19.18
C TRP A 233 4.48 -5.62 -19.17
N ILE A 234 5.70 -5.18 -18.87
CA ILE A 234 6.86 -6.07 -18.81
C ILE A 234 6.70 -7.04 -17.64
N GLY A 235 6.42 -6.52 -16.44
CA GLY A 235 6.18 -7.35 -15.26
C GLY A 235 5.03 -8.32 -15.47
N ILE A 236 3.89 -7.84 -16.02
CA ILE A 236 2.70 -8.64 -16.34
C ILE A 236 3.05 -9.77 -17.31
N ILE A 237 3.77 -9.50 -18.40
CA ILE A 237 4.14 -10.52 -19.40
C ILE A 237 5.06 -11.57 -18.76
N LEU A 238 6.07 -11.15 -17.99
CA LEU A 238 7.03 -12.04 -17.36
C LEU A 238 6.35 -12.96 -16.34
N ILE A 239 5.55 -12.39 -15.42
CA ILE A 239 4.91 -13.17 -14.36
C ILE A 239 3.78 -14.05 -14.89
N SER A 240 2.92 -13.53 -15.77
CA SER A 240 1.75 -14.28 -16.25
C SER A 240 2.17 -15.41 -17.17
N THR A 241 3.02 -15.11 -18.17
CA THR A 241 3.51 -16.14 -19.12
C THR A 241 4.42 -17.13 -18.41
N GLY A 242 5.34 -16.65 -17.57
CA GLY A 242 6.26 -17.51 -16.82
C GLY A 242 5.51 -18.50 -15.92
N SER A 243 4.50 -18.01 -15.21
CA SER A 243 3.64 -18.81 -14.35
C SER A 243 2.81 -19.85 -15.13
N VAL A 244 2.23 -19.48 -16.27
CA VAL A 244 1.47 -20.40 -17.13
C VAL A 244 2.37 -21.51 -17.64
N LEU A 245 3.55 -21.18 -18.18
CA LEU A 245 4.50 -22.17 -18.71
C LEU A 245 5.00 -23.12 -17.62
N PHE A 246 5.29 -22.58 -16.43
CA PHE A 246 5.69 -23.36 -15.27
C PHE A 246 4.59 -24.35 -14.84
N ALA A 247 3.35 -23.87 -14.72
CA ALA A 247 2.18 -24.68 -14.37
C ALA A 247 1.87 -25.76 -15.42
N LEU A 248 1.99 -25.44 -16.72
CA LEU A 248 1.83 -26.39 -17.82
C LEU A 248 2.88 -27.49 -17.79
N GLY A 249 4.16 -27.11 -17.64
CA GLY A 249 5.26 -28.08 -17.54
C GLY A 249 5.06 -29.06 -16.39
N LEU A 250 4.65 -28.56 -15.21
CA LEU A 250 4.31 -29.41 -14.06
C LEU A 250 3.12 -30.32 -14.34
N SER A 251 2.07 -29.83 -14.97
CA SER A 251 0.84 -30.60 -15.23
C SER A 251 1.05 -31.71 -16.26
N TRP A 252 2.00 -31.52 -17.19
CA TRP A 252 2.37 -32.53 -18.19
C TRP A 252 3.32 -33.61 -17.68
N ALA A 253 4.00 -33.35 -16.56
CA ALA A 253 5.00 -34.25 -16.00
C ALA A 253 4.37 -35.57 -15.54
N ASN A 254 4.79 -36.67 -16.16
CA ASN A 254 4.19 -38.00 -16.08
C ASN A 254 2.68 -38.03 -16.40
N ASN A 255 2.18 -37.06 -17.18
CA ASN A 255 0.79 -37.01 -17.64
C ASN A 255 0.59 -36.11 -18.88
N PRO A 256 0.81 -36.57 -20.12
CA PRO A 256 1.19 -37.92 -20.54
C PRO A 256 2.70 -38.12 -20.73
N TYR A 257 3.51 -37.06 -20.61
CA TYR A 257 4.91 -37.09 -21.01
C TYR A 257 5.85 -37.33 -19.82
N GLY A 258 6.96 -38.04 -20.03
CA GLY A 258 7.95 -38.23 -18.96
C GLY A 258 8.65 -36.92 -18.55
N TRP A 259 9.17 -36.87 -17.32
CA TRP A 259 9.89 -35.69 -16.78
C TRP A 259 11.04 -35.18 -17.67
N GLY A 260 11.76 -36.08 -18.34
CA GLY A 260 12.87 -35.73 -19.23
C GLY A 260 12.46 -35.30 -20.64
N SER A 261 11.16 -35.29 -20.94
CA SER A 261 10.66 -34.98 -22.29
C SER A 261 10.69 -33.48 -22.58
N ALA A 262 10.89 -33.11 -23.85
CA ALA A 262 10.88 -31.71 -24.28
C ALA A 262 9.56 -30.97 -23.96
N PRO A 263 8.36 -31.57 -24.12
CA PRO A 263 7.11 -30.93 -23.74
C PRO A 263 7.00 -30.55 -22.25
N VAL A 264 7.75 -31.22 -21.37
CA VAL A 264 7.79 -30.92 -19.93
C VAL A 264 8.90 -29.93 -19.61
N LEU A 265 10.13 -30.22 -20.04
CA LEU A 265 11.31 -29.43 -19.65
C LEU A 265 11.30 -28.03 -20.24
N VAL A 266 10.88 -27.84 -21.49
CA VAL A 266 10.94 -26.52 -22.15
C VAL A 266 9.99 -25.52 -21.47
N PRO A 267 8.70 -25.80 -21.26
CA PRO A 267 7.81 -24.90 -20.53
C PRO A 267 8.24 -24.72 -19.07
N LEU A 268 8.67 -25.79 -18.39
CA LEU A 268 9.06 -25.70 -16.98
C LEU A 268 10.27 -24.79 -16.76
N THR A 269 11.34 -24.97 -17.54
CA THR A 269 12.57 -24.17 -17.42
C THR A 269 12.40 -22.75 -17.94
N THR A 270 11.69 -22.56 -19.06
CA THR A 270 11.37 -21.23 -19.59
C THR A 270 10.48 -20.46 -18.61
N GLY A 271 9.47 -21.13 -18.06
CA GLY A 271 8.57 -20.56 -17.06
C GLY A 271 9.33 -20.09 -15.82
N LEU A 272 10.19 -20.94 -15.27
CA LEU A 272 11.05 -20.58 -14.13
C LEU A 272 12.01 -19.43 -14.47
N ALA A 273 12.63 -19.45 -15.66
CA ALA A 273 13.51 -18.37 -16.10
C ALA A 273 12.76 -17.03 -16.22
N MET A 274 11.54 -17.02 -16.76
CA MET A 274 10.71 -15.82 -16.85
C MET A 274 10.26 -15.31 -15.48
N MET A 275 9.92 -16.20 -14.54
CA MET A 275 9.59 -15.82 -13.17
C MET A 275 10.80 -15.25 -12.43
N LEU A 276 12.00 -15.80 -12.64
CA LEU A 276 13.24 -15.23 -12.11
C LEU A 276 13.55 -13.88 -12.76
N ALA A 277 13.35 -13.75 -14.07
CA ALA A 277 13.48 -12.48 -14.78
C ALA A 277 12.49 -11.43 -14.27
N PHE A 278 11.25 -11.82 -13.93
CA PHE A 278 10.29 -10.95 -13.26
C PHE A 278 10.82 -10.45 -11.91
N VAL A 279 11.33 -11.34 -11.05
CA VAL A 279 11.91 -10.96 -9.76
C VAL A 279 13.08 -10.00 -9.95
N LEU A 280 13.98 -10.27 -10.90
CA LEU A 280 15.11 -9.39 -11.20
C LEU A 280 14.66 -8.04 -11.78
N TYR A 281 13.66 -8.03 -12.65
CA TYR A 281 13.09 -6.82 -13.25
C TYR A 281 12.42 -5.94 -12.20
N GLU A 282 11.54 -6.50 -11.38
CA GLU A 282 10.86 -5.80 -10.28
C GLU A 282 11.84 -5.35 -9.19
N TRP A 283 12.95 -6.08 -8.98
CA TRP A 283 13.93 -5.69 -7.99
C TRP A 283 14.89 -4.59 -8.49
N LEU A 284 15.35 -4.68 -9.73
CA LEU A 284 16.42 -3.83 -10.27
C LEU A 284 15.92 -2.65 -11.11
N ALA A 285 14.84 -2.84 -11.88
CA ALA A 285 14.44 -1.91 -12.93
C ALA A 285 13.19 -1.10 -12.61
N ARG A 286 12.26 -1.64 -11.81
CA ARG A 286 10.98 -0.98 -11.48
C ARG A 286 10.81 -0.83 -9.97
N LYS A 287 10.23 0.28 -9.51
CA LYS A 287 9.98 0.54 -8.07
C LYS A 287 8.50 0.68 -7.73
N ASP A 288 7.68 0.97 -8.74
CA ASP A 288 6.23 1.14 -8.75
C ASP A 288 5.52 0.00 -9.50
N GLY A 289 6.15 -1.18 -9.57
CA GLY A 289 5.66 -2.34 -10.32
C GLY A 289 4.65 -3.20 -9.54
N LEU A 290 4.35 -4.39 -10.09
CA LEU A 290 3.42 -5.36 -9.48
C LEU A 290 3.89 -5.81 -8.09
N ALA A 291 5.21 -5.82 -7.84
CA ALA A 291 5.82 -6.25 -6.58
C ALA A 291 6.44 -5.05 -5.82
N HIS A 292 5.61 -4.06 -5.46
CA HIS A 292 6.05 -2.84 -4.77
C HIS A 292 6.93 -3.14 -3.55
N HIS A 293 8.10 -2.49 -3.45
CA HIS A 293 9.14 -2.85 -2.46
C HIS A 293 8.68 -2.65 -1.01
N ASP A 294 7.79 -1.69 -0.76
CA ASP A 294 7.23 -1.44 0.58
C ASP A 294 6.46 -2.64 1.13
N LEU A 295 5.87 -3.49 0.26
CA LEU A 295 5.20 -4.72 0.69
C LEU A 295 6.16 -5.66 1.42
N PHE A 296 7.40 -5.71 0.96
CA PHE A 296 8.43 -6.62 1.48
C PHE A 296 9.16 -6.03 2.70
N ARG A 297 8.87 -4.78 3.10
CA ARG A 297 9.37 -4.21 4.36
C ARG A 297 8.64 -4.80 5.57
N ASP A 298 7.36 -5.17 5.42
CA ASP A 298 6.65 -5.91 6.45
C ASP A 298 6.89 -7.42 6.29
N ARG A 299 7.55 -8.01 7.28
CA ARG A 299 7.77 -9.45 7.36
C ARG A 299 6.48 -10.28 7.31
N ASN A 300 5.35 -9.72 7.80
CA ASN A 300 4.07 -10.42 7.78
C ASN A 300 3.61 -10.70 6.34
N PHE A 301 3.94 -9.84 5.38
CA PHE A 301 3.59 -10.04 3.97
C PHE A 301 4.31 -11.27 3.39
N ILE A 302 5.64 -11.36 3.60
CA ILE A 302 6.46 -12.48 3.12
C ILE A 302 5.97 -13.80 3.73
N ILE A 303 5.72 -13.83 5.04
CA ILE A 303 5.20 -15.02 5.72
C ILE A 303 3.82 -15.39 5.17
N SER A 304 2.96 -14.41 4.88
CA SER A 304 1.63 -14.65 4.32
C SER A 304 1.69 -15.28 2.93
N ILE A 305 2.63 -14.90 2.07
CA ILE A 305 2.83 -15.54 0.76
C ILE A 305 3.16 -17.03 0.93
N ILE A 306 4.12 -17.36 1.80
CA ILE A 306 4.55 -18.76 2.04
C ILE A 306 3.38 -19.59 2.57
N VAL A 307 2.67 -19.02 3.55
CA VAL A 307 1.57 -19.71 4.21
C VAL A 307 0.39 -19.92 3.26
N ILE A 308 0.03 -18.92 2.46
CA ILE A 308 -1.06 -19.02 1.48
C ILE A 308 -0.70 -19.95 0.31
N PHE A 309 0.57 -20.00 -0.09
CA PHE A 309 1.03 -20.99 -1.06
C PHE A 309 0.84 -22.42 -0.54
N ALA A 310 1.28 -22.72 0.68
CA ALA A 310 1.09 -24.03 1.30
C ALA A 310 -0.40 -24.36 1.52
N GLU A 311 -1.20 -23.35 1.83
CA GLU A 311 -2.66 -23.45 1.85
C GLU A 311 -3.17 -23.84 0.46
N GLY A 312 -2.77 -23.18 -0.63
CA GLY A 312 -3.13 -23.59 -2.00
C GLY A 312 -2.86 -25.07 -2.27
N VAL A 313 -1.66 -25.57 -1.91
CA VAL A 313 -1.30 -27.00 -2.03
C VAL A 313 -2.28 -27.89 -1.26
N ALA A 314 -2.50 -27.58 0.03
CA ALA A 314 -3.39 -28.34 0.89
C ALA A 314 -4.85 -28.37 0.41
N PHE A 315 -5.39 -27.22 -0.02
CA PHE A 315 -6.78 -27.11 -0.45
C PHE A 315 -7.05 -27.99 -1.66
N PHE A 316 -6.23 -27.90 -2.70
CA PHE A 316 -6.43 -28.70 -3.91
C PHE A 316 -6.13 -30.18 -3.68
N THR A 317 -5.20 -30.51 -2.76
CA THR A 317 -5.00 -31.91 -2.34
C THR A 317 -6.29 -32.47 -1.75
N LEU A 318 -6.82 -31.79 -0.74
CA LEU A 318 -8.02 -32.22 -0.05
C LEU A 318 -9.21 -32.31 -1.01
N ASN A 319 -9.44 -31.25 -1.79
CA ASN A 319 -10.61 -31.13 -2.67
C ASN A 319 -10.62 -32.18 -3.80
N ASN A 320 -9.46 -32.54 -4.35
CA ASN A 320 -9.38 -33.49 -5.45
C ASN A 320 -9.29 -34.95 -4.98
N TYR A 321 -8.71 -35.22 -3.81
CA TYR A 321 -8.38 -36.58 -3.40
C TYR A 321 -9.22 -37.13 -2.24
N PHE A 322 -9.84 -36.30 -1.39
CA PHE A 322 -10.56 -36.81 -0.21
C PHE A 322 -11.75 -37.69 -0.56
N ILE A 323 -12.67 -37.19 -1.40
CA ILE A 323 -13.83 -37.98 -1.83
C ILE A 323 -13.38 -39.17 -2.68
N PHE A 324 -12.39 -38.95 -3.54
CA PHE A 324 -11.86 -39.99 -4.42
C PHE A 324 -11.25 -41.16 -3.62
N GLU A 325 -10.48 -40.87 -2.57
CA GLU A 325 -9.94 -41.88 -1.65
C GLU A 325 -11.07 -42.68 -1.01
N HIS A 326 -12.14 -42.03 -0.58
CA HIS A 326 -13.23 -42.72 0.07
C HIS A 326 -13.96 -43.68 -0.86
N ILE A 327 -14.17 -43.28 -2.11
CA ILE A 327 -14.80 -44.13 -3.13
C ILE A 327 -13.84 -45.28 -3.50
N ALA A 328 -12.58 -45.00 -3.80
CA ALA A 328 -11.62 -45.98 -4.30
C ALA A 328 -11.11 -46.98 -3.23
N VAL A 329 -10.92 -46.53 -1.98
CA VAL A 329 -10.35 -47.35 -0.89
C VAL A 329 -11.43 -48.03 -0.06
N PHE A 330 -12.55 -47.36 0.24
CA PHE A 330 -13.61 -47.91 1.10
C PHE A 330 -14.82 -48.45 0.34
N GLY A 331 -14.90 -48.22 -0.97
CA GLY A 331 -16.02 -48.65 -1.81
C GLY A 331 -17.36 -48.05 -1.37
N ILE A 332 -17.35 -46.87 -0.75
CA ILE A 332 -18.59 -46.21 -0.32
C ILE A 332 -19.19 -45.40 -1.47
N ASP A 333 -20.51 -45.25 -1.45
CA ASP A 333 -21.20 -44.48 -2.48
C ASP A 333 -20.80 -42.99 -2.46
N SER A 334 -21.03 -42.33 -3.59
CA SER A 334 -20.60 -40.95 -3.81
C SER A 334 -21.34 -39.93 -2.94
N TRP A 335 -22.55 -40.25 -2.49
CA TRP A 335 -23.33 -39.45 -1.55
C TRP A 335 -22.78 -39.58 -0.13
N ASP A 336 -22.47 -40.79 0.32
CA ASP A 336 -21.88 -41.06 1.64
C ASP A 336 -20.48 -40.45 1.77
N ALA A 337 -19.67 -40.49 0.71
CA ALA A 337 -18.38 -39.80 0.67
C ALA A 337 -18.55 -38.27 0.75
N SER A 338 -19.57 -37.73 0.07
CA SER A 338 -19.94 -36.31 0.13
C SER A 338 -20.36 -35.90 1.54
N LEU A 339 -21.17 -36.72 2.22
CA LEU A 339 -21.58 -36.49 3.61
C LEU A 339 -20.40 -36.42 4.60
N ARG A 340 -19.33 -37.17 4.35
CA ARG A 340 -18.10 -37.07 5.17
C ARG A 340 -17.34 -35.80 4.87
N PHE A 341 -17.28 -35.39 3.60
CA PHE A 341 -16.55 -34.19 3.21
C PHE A 341 -17.21 -32.91 3.73
N ILE A 342 -18.54 -32.87 3.84
CA ILE A 342 -19.22 -31.71 4.43
C ILE A 342 -18.93 -31.53 5.93
N VAL A 343 -18.48 -32.56 6.66
CA VAL A 343 -18.04 -32.40 8.05
C VAL A 343 -16.81 -31.51 8.12
N PHE A 344 -15.88 -31.72 7.18
CA PHE A 344 -14.72 -30.86 7.02
C PHE A 344 -15.17 -29.43 6.65
N LEU A 345 -16.01 -29.29 5.63
CA LEU A 345 -16.45 -27.96 5.14
C LEU A 345 -17.26 -27.20 6.20
N GLY A 346 -18.22 -27.86 6.84
CA GLY A 346 -19.03 -27.27 7.92
C GLY A 346 -18.19 -26.91 9.13
N GLY A 347 -17.26 -27.77 9.54
CA GLY A 347 -16.33 -27.45 10.60
C GLY A 347 -15.42 -26.25 10.26
N SER A 348 -15.03 -26.09 9.00
CA SER A 348 -14.26 -24.91 8.54
C SER A 348 -15.06 -23.61 8.63
N ILE A 349 -16.37 -23.65 8.42
CA ILE A 349 -17.25 -22.50 8.65
C ILE A 349 -17.29 -22.15 10.14
N VAL A 350 -17.50 -23.16 11.01
CA VAL A 350 -17.52 -22.97 12.46
C VAL A 350 -16.18 -22.41 12.96
N PHE A 351 -15.07 -22.96 12.48
CA PHE A 351 -13.74 -22.46 12.84
C PHE A 351 -13.49 -21.05 12.32
N SER A 352 -13.94 -20.71 11.11
CA SER A 352 -13.84 -19.35 10.55
C SER A 352 -14.50 -18.33 11.46
N ILE A 353 -15.71 -18.65 11.93
CA ILE A 353 -16.50 -17.81 12.82
C ILE A 353 -15.79 -17.69 14.18
N ALA A 354 -15.34 -18.81 14.74
CA ALA A 354 -14.61 -18.83 16.01
C ALA A 354 -13.28 -18.07 15.95
N ALA A 355 -12.52 -18.22 14.85
CA ALA A 355 -11.29 -17.49 14.59
C ALA A 355 -11.55 -15.98 14.41
N GLY A 356 -12.61 -15.62 13.69
CA GLY A 356 -13.07 -14.24 13.54
C GLY A 356 -13.41 -13.60 14.89
N ALA A 357 -14.16 -14.31 15.73
CA ALA A 357 -14.47 -13.90 17.10
C ALA A 357 -13.18 -13.76 17.95
N TYR A 358 -12.34 -14.80 17.99
CA TYR A 358 -11.09 -14.80 18.72
C TYR A 358 -10.19 -13.63 18.32
N THR A 359 -10.00 -13.38 17.03
CA THR A 359 -9.17 -12.29 16.52
C THR A 359 -9.76 -10.92 16.88
N THR A 360 -11.09 -10.79 16.86
CA THR A 360 -11.77 -9.55 17.27
C THR A 360 -11.52 -9.25 18.75
N PHE A 361 -11.66 -10.25 19.63
CA PHE A 361 -11.47 -10.06 21.08
C PHE A 361 -10.01 -9.94 21.50
N THR A 362 -9.12 -10.74 20.91
CA THR A 362 -7.70 -10.81 21.33
C THR A 362 -6.78 -9.87 20.54
N LYS A 363 -7.29 -9.24 19.47
CA LYS A 363 -6.52 -8.43 18.52
C LYS A 363 -5.27 -9.19 18.00
N SER A 364 -5.41 -10.51 17.84
CA SER A 364 -4.32 -11.44 17.53
C SER A 364 -4.71 -12.36 16.37
N LEU A 365 -3.84 -12.42 15.36
CA LEU A 365 -4.01 -13.25 14.16
C LEU A 365 -3.20 -14.55 14.24
N ARG A 366 -2.10 -14.53 15.01
CA ARG A 366 -1.17 -15.67 15.10
C ARG A 366 -1.81 -16.94 15.65
N GLY A 367 -2.67 -16.83 16.66
CA GLY A 367 -3.25 -18.00 17.35
C GLY A 367 -4.06 -18.90 16.42
N PRO A 368 -5.12 -18.40 15.79
CA PRO A 368 -5.95 -19.19 14.87
C PRO A 368 -5.15 -19.72 13.66
N LEU A 369 -4.19 -18.92 13.18
CA LEU A 369 -3.30 -19.28 12.07
C LEU A 369 -2.47 -20.54 12.37
N VAL A 370 -1.76 -20.53 13.52
CA VAL A 370 -0.92 -21.64 13.96
C VAL A 370 -1.78 -22.88 14.25
N LEU A 371 -2.91 -22.69 14.95
CA LEU A 371 -3.83 -23.78 15.29
C LEU A 371 -4.35 -24.49 14.03
N GLY A 372 -4.76 -23.72 13.02
CA GLY A 372 -5.31 -24.30 11.80
C GLY A 372 -4.30 -25.06 10.94
N LEU A 373 -3.07 -24.55 10.84
CA LEU A 373 -1.99 -25.27 10.15
C LEU A 373 -1.58 -26.53 10.93
N ALA A 374 -1.48 -26.45 12.26
CA ALA A 374 -1.16 -27.62 13.08
C ALA A 374 -2.24 -28.70 12.97
N ALA A 375 -3.52 -28.31 13.03
CA ALA A 375 -4.64 -29.23 12.87
C ALA A 375 -4.66 -29.88 11.49
N TYR A 376 -4.33 -29.13 10.42
CA TYR A 376 -4.21 -29.72 9.09
C TYR A 376 -3.04 -30.71 8.97
N VAL A 377 -1.88 -30.41 9.57
CA VAL A 377 -0.73 -31.34 9.59
C VAL A 377 -1.11 -32.65 10.30
N VAL A 378 -1.79 -32.55 11.44
CA VAL A 378 -2.30 -33.72 12.17
C VAL A 378 -3.33 -34.48 11.32
N PHE A 379 -4.27 -33.78 10.69
CA PHE A 379 -5.23 -34.38 9.78
C PHE A 379 -4.55 -35.14 8.64
N ALA A 380 -3.62 -34.52 7.92
CA ALA A 380 -2.89 -35.14 6.82
C ALA A 380 -2.10 -36.37 7.31
N ALA A 381 -1.48 -36.29 8.49
CA ALA A 381 -0.78 -37.43 9.10
C ALA A 381 -1.75 -38.58 9.43
N LEU A 382 -2.95 -38.29 9.96
CA LEU A 382 -3.96 -39.31 10.24
C LEU A 382 -4.50 -39.95 8.96
N MET A 383 -4.69 -39.18 7.89
CA MET A 383 -5.10 -39.72 6.59
C MET A 383 -4.11 -40.76 6.04
N THR A 384 -2.80 -40.66 6.37
CA THR A 384 -1.80 -41.68 5.98
C THR A 384 -2.02 -43.06 6.61
N THR A 385 -2.86 -43.14 7.65
CA THR A 385 -3.16 -44.38 8.38
C THR A 385 -4.34 -45.15 7.80
N LEU A 386 -5.09 -44.54 6.86
CA LEU A 386 -6.25 -45.16 6.26
C LEU A 386 -5.84 -46.31 5.33
N THR A 387 -6.40 -47.49 5.62
CA THR A 387 -6.26 -48.72 4.85
C THR A 387 -7.65 -49.29 4.56
N PRO A 388 -7.82 -50.21 3.59
CA PRO A 388 -9.12 -50.82 3.30
C PRO A 388 -9.79 -51.47 4.53
N GLY A 389 -8.99 -52.02 5.45
CA GLY A 389 -9.46 -52.61 6.71
C GLY A 389 -9.67 -51.63 7.87
N SER A 390 -9.40 -50.34 7.67
CA SER A 390 -9.58 -49.32 8.71
C SER A 390 -11.06 -49.15 9.07
N ASN A 391 -11.33 -48.82 10.35
CA ASN A 391 -12.69 -48.54 10.79
C ASN A 391 -13.25 -47.35 10.00
N LYS A 392 -14.30 -47.57 9.20
CA LYS A 392 -14.96 -46.55 8.38
C LYS A 392 -15.38 -45.32 9.20
N LYS A 393 -15.60 -45.46 10.53
CA LYS A 393 -15.91 -44.37 11.45
C LYS A 393 -14.71 -43.46 11.79
N ALA A 394 -13.47 -43.94 11.68
CA ALA A 394 -12.27 -43.14 11.94
C ALA A 394 -12.16 -41.95 10.97
N SER A 395 -12.57 -42.15 9.72
CA SER A 395 -12.59 -41.08 8.70
C SER A 395 -13.47 -39.88 9.09
N TRP A 396 -14.58 -40.12 9.79
CA TRP A 396 -15.44 -39.05 10.32
C TRP A 396 -14.70 -38.21 11.38
N GLY A 397 -13.91 -38.87 12.23
CA GLY A 397 -13.10 -38.21 13.26
C GLY A 397 -11.88 -37.47 12.71
N TYR A 398 -11.33 -37.90 11.57
CA TYR A 398 -10.21 -37.19 10.93
C TYR A 398 -10.72 -35.91 10.24
N ALA A 399 -11.88 -35.97 9.59
CA ALA A 399 -12.49 -34.82 8.92
C ALA A 399 -12.75 -33.63 9.87
N THR A 400 -13.03 -33.87 11.15
CA THR A 400 -13.22 -32.80 12.16
C THR A 400 -11.93 -32.08 12.55
N LEU A 401 -10.76 -32.72 12.41
CA LEU A 401 -9.47 -32.07 12.66
C LEU A 401 -9.02 -31.21 11.48
N GLY A 402 -9.31 -31.64 10.25
CA GLY A 402 -9.04 -30.84 9.05
C GLY A 402 -9.84 -29.53 9.01
N ALA A 403 -11.01 -29.50 9.65
CA ALA A 403 -11.91 -28.37 9.71
C ALA A 403 -11.34 -27.10 10.37
N PHE A 404 -10.26 -27.18 11.16
CA PHE A 404 -9.69 -25.99 11.84
C PHE A 404 -8.93 -25.03 10.91
N ARG A 405 -9.14 -25.04 9.60
CA ARG A 405 -8.30 -24.34 8.62
C ARG A 405 -8.94 -23.07 8.09
N THR A 406 -8.65 -21.90 8.70
CA THR A 406 -8.86 -20.59 8.05
C THR A 406 -7.90 -19.50 8.51
N MET A 407 -7.67 -18.51 7.64
CA MET A 407 -6.77 -17.38 7.90
C MET A 407 -7.43 -16.03 7.68
N ALA A 408 -7.01 -15.09 8.51
CA ALA A 408 -7.26 -13.67 8.37
C ALA A 408 -5.97 -12.98 7.89
N THR A 409 -6.09 -12.19 6.83
CA THR A 409 -4.98 -11.60 6.07
C THR A 409 -4.47 -10.29 6.70
N PRO A 410 -3.17 -10.13 7.00
CA PRO A 410 -2.55 -8.85 7.37
C PRO A 410 -2.46 -7.89 6.16
N ARG A 411 -2.31 -6.58 6.40
CA ARG A 411 -2.34 -5.55 5.33
C ARG A 411 -1.31 -4.46 5.48
N ASP A 412 -0.79 -4.06 4.32
CA ASP A 412 -0.66 -2.69 3.78
C ASP A 412 -0.74 -2.81 2.22
N MET A 413 -1.30 -1.82 1.48
CA MET A 413 -1.61 -1.84 0.02
C MET A 413 -2.65 -2.89 -0.44
N ILE A 414 -3.93 -2.64 -0.18
CA ILE A 414 -4.98 -3.68 -0.17
C ILE A 414 -5.19 -4.42 -1.50
N SER A 415 -5.25 -3.73 -2.64
CA SER A 415 -5.59 -4.36 -3.93
C SER A 415 -4.47 -5.28 -4.42
N VAL A 416 -3.26 -4.71 -4.59
CA VAL A 416 -2.07 -5.41 -5.09
C VAL A 416 -1.62 -6.50 -4.13
N THR A 417 -1.60 -6.24 -2.81
CA THR A 417 -1.31 -7.25 -1.78
C THR A 417 -2.26 -8.43 -1.88
N THR A 418 -3.58 -8.18 -1.96
CA THR A 418 -4.57 -9.27 -2.07
C THR A 418 -4.44 -9.99 -3.41
N GLY A 419 -4.09 -9.28 -4.49
CA GLY A 419 -3.78 -9.84 -5.81
C GLY A 419 -2.63 -10.84 -5.77
N LEU A 420 -1.48 -10.44 -5.22
CA LEU A 420 -0.30 -11.28 -5.07
C LEU A 420 -0.54 -12.48 -4.14
N LEU A 421 -1.25 -12.29 -3.02
CA LEU A 421 -1.61 -13.38 -2.11
C LEU A 421 -2.56 -14.39 -2.79
N THR A 422 -3.53 -13.91 -3.57
CA THR A 422 -4.44 -14.79 -4.33
C THR A 422 -3.70 -15.53 -5.45
N ALA A 423 -2.74 -14.87 -6.11
CA ALA A 423 -1.86 -15.51 -7.07
C ALA A 423 -0.99 -16.61 -6.43
N ALA A 424 -0.45 -16.36 -5.23
CA ALA A 424 0.32 -17.36 -4.47
C ALA A 424 -0.53 -18.61 -4.14
N ARG A 425 -1.82 -18.45 -3.82
CA ARG A 425 -2.76 -19.57 -3.66
C ARG A 425 -2.93 -20.35 -4.96
N GLY A 426 -3.14 -19.68 -6.08
CA GLY A 426 -3.27 -20.30 -7.40
C GLY A 426 -2.04 -21.11 -7.79
N LEU A 427 -0.84 -20.54 -7.58
CA LEU A 427 0.44 -21.22 -7.78
C LEU A 427 0.57 -22.47 -6.89
N GLY A 428 0.25 -22.34 -5.60
CA GLY A 428 0.22 -23.48 -4.68
C GLY A 428 -0.73 -24.59 -5.12
N GLY A 429 -1.92 -24.24 -5.58
CA GLY A 429 -2.90 -25.18 -6.11
C GLY A 429 -2.43 -25.93 -7.36
N SER A 430 -1.80 -25.22 -8.30
CA SER A 430 -1.25 -25.83 -9.52
C SER A 430 -0.08 -26.75 -9.20
N VAL A 431 0.85 -26.32 -8.34
CA VAL A 431 2.00 -27.14 -7.90
C VAL A 431 1.52 -28.37 -7.14
N GLY A 432 0.59 -28.20 -6.20
CA GLY A 432 0.02 -29.29 -5.41
C GLY A 432 -0.70 -30.32 -6.27
N THR A 433 -1.57 -29.88 -7.19
CA THR A 433 -2.30 -30.79 -8.09
C THR A 433 -1.34 -31.59 -8.98
N ALA A 434 -0.31 -30.96 -9.53
CA ALA A 434 0.68 -31.63 -10.37
C ALA A 434 1.52 -32.65 -9.58
N ILE A 435 2.05 -32.26 -8.42
CA ILE A 435 2.88 -33.16 -7.59
C ILE A 435 2.06 -34.36 -7.12
N ASN A 436 0.86 -34.11 -6.58
CA ASN A 436 0.01 -35.18 -6.07
C ASN A 436 -0.49 -36.10 -7.18
N GLY A 437 -0.85 -35.56 -8.35
CA GLY A 437 -1.21 -36.35 -9.52
C GLY A 437 -0.06 -37.23 -9.99
N ALA A 438 1.17 -36.68 -10.03
CA ALA A 438 2.36 -37.45 -10.37
C ALA A 438 2.66 -38.54 -9.33
N ILE A 439 2.52 -38.26 -8.04
CA ILE A 439 2.68 -39.24 -6.96
C ILE A 439 1.66 -40.38 -7.12
N LEU A 440 0.38 -40.04 -7.25
CA LEU A 440 -0.72 -40.98 -7.41
C LEU A 440 -0.49 -41.90 -8.63
N ASN A 441 -0.28 -41.31 -9.81
CA ASN A 441 -0.09 -42.06 -11.06
C ASN A 441 1.16 -42.95 -11.02
N ASN A 442 2.28 -42.45 -10.47
CA ASN A 442 3.51 -43.23 -10.36
C ASN A 442 3.35 -44.40 -9.38
N THR A 443 2.64 -44.22 -8.27
CA THR A 443 2.39 -45.30 -7.31
C THR A 443 1.45 -46.35 -7.90
N LEU A 444 0.37 -45.95 -8.58
CA LEU A 444 -0.57 -46.89 -9.22
C LEU A 444 0.11 -47.65 -10.35
N LYS A 445 0.87 -46.99 -11.22
CA LYS A 445 1.60 -47.64 -12.32
C LYS A 445 2.56 -48.74 -11.85
N LYS A 446 3.16 -48.58 -10.66
CA LYS A 446 4.11 -49.55 -10.08
C LYS A 446 3.43 -50.72 -9.36
N ASN A 447 2.34 -50.45 -8.65
CA ASN A 447 1.79 -51.39 -7.68
C ASN A 447 0.44 -51.98 -8.09
N LEU A 448 -0.39 -51.29 -8.88
CA LEU A 448 -1.78 -51.71 -9.13
C LEU A 448 -1.87 -53.08 -9.83
N ALA A 449 -1.27 -53.20 -11.02
CA ALA A 449 -1.28 -54.46 -11.77
C ALA A 449 -0.56 -55.57 -11.01
N THR A 450 0.57 -55.26 -10.38
CA THR A 450 1.37 -56.21 -9.59
C THR A 450 0.57 -56.79 -8.42
N ASN A 451 -0.08 -55.94 -7.63
CA ASN A 451 -0.87 -56.34 -6.47
C ASN A 451 -2.09 -57.18 -6.87
N ILE A 452 -2.81 -56.76 -7.92
CA ILE A 452 -3.96 -57.53 -8.43
C ILE A 452 -3.49 -58.91 -8.92
N THR A 453 -2.40 -58.97 -9.68
CA THR A 453 -1.82 -60.23 -10.18
C THR A 453 -1.48 -61.18 -9.04
N GLN A 454 -0.82 -60.67 -7.98
CA GLN A 454 -0.44 -61.46 -6.81
C GLN A 454 -1.63 -61.96 -5.99
N ALA A 455 -2.76 -61.24 -6.02
CA ALA A 455 -3.97 -61.62 -5.29
C ALA A 455 -4.82 -62.67 -6.04
N VAL A 456 -4.92 -62.59 -7.36
CA VAL A 456 -5.86 -63.45 -8.14
C VAL A 456 -5.22 -64.71 -8.73
N LEU A 457 -3.93 -64.70 -9.07
CA LEU A 457 -3.27 -65.89 -9.62
C LEU A 457 -3.24 -67.09 -8.65
N PRO A 458 -2.97 -66.91 -7.33
CA PRO A 458 -3.02 -68.02 -6.37
C PRO A 458 -4.42 -68.65 -6.22
N LEU A 459 -5.48 -67.93 -6.61
CA LEU A 459 -6.86 -68.41 -6.59
C LEU A 459 -7.24 -69.17 -7.88
N GLY A 460 -6.30 -69.39 -8.80
CA GLY A 460 -6.49 -70.14 -10.03
C GLY A 460 -7.02 -69.31 -11.21
N PHE A 461 -6.96 -67.97 -11.14
CA PHE A 461 -7.42 -67.11 -12.23
C PHE A 461 -6.51 -67.20 -13.48
N PRO A 462 -7.04 -67.24 -14.72
CA PRO A 462 -6.23 -67.36 -15.94
C PRO A 462 -5.35 -66.12 -16.19
N ALA A 463 -4.04 -66.33 -16.37
CA ALA A 463 -3.09 -65.23 -16.60
C ALA A 463 -3.34 -64.46 -17.92
N GLN A 464 -4.02 -65.06 -18.89
CA GLN A 464 -4.33 -64.46 -20.19
C GLN A 464 -5.45 -63.40 -20.09
N GLU A 465 -6.38 -63.58 -19.14
CA GLU A 465 -7.53 -62.69 -18.92
C GLU A 465 -7.21 -61.55 -17.94
N LEU A 466 -5.97 -61.50 -17.44
CA LEU A 466 -5.56 -60.59 -16.38
C LEU A 466 -5.58 -59.12 -16.83
N GLY A 467 -5.30 -58.86 -18.11
CA GLY A 467 -5.41 -57.53 -18.70
C GLY A 467 -6.86 -57.03 -18.75
N THR A 468 -7.78 -57.88 -19.22
CA THR A 468 -9.22 -57.61 -19.30
C THR A 468 -9.79 -57.41 -17.90
N PHE A 469 -9.45 -58.29 -16.96
CA PHE A 469 -9.87 -58.19 -15.56
C PHE A 469 -9.43 -56.88 -14.91
N ILE A 470 -8.17 -56.46 -15.08
CA ILE A 470 -7.69 -55.19 -14.53
C ILE A 470 -8.43 -54.00 -15.18
N ALA A 471 -8.70 -54.04 -16.48
CA ALA A 471 -9.41 -52.98 -17.19
C ALA A 471 -10.88 -52.86 -16.71
N ASP A 472 -11.59 -53.98 -16.61
CA ASP A 472 -12.99 -54.01 -16.18
C ASP A 472 -13.14 -53.68 -14.69
N LEU A 473 -12.18 -54.11 -13.86
CA LEU A 473 -12.10 -53.73 -12.44
C LEU A 473 -11.86 -52.23 -12.26
N THR A 474 -10.97 -51.66 -13.07
CA THR A 474 -10.62 -50.22 -12.96
C THR A 474 -11.74 -49.32 -13.48
N SER A 475 -12.50 -49.76 -14.50
CA SER A 475 -13.65 -49.02 -15.04
C SER A 475 -14.92 -49.17 -14.20
N GLY A 476 -14.93 -50.05 -13.19
CA GLY A 476 -16.09 -50.30 -12.33
C GLY A 476 -17.24 -51.01 -13.05
N ASN A 477 -16.95 -51.68 -14.18
CA ASN A 477 -17.96 -52.38 -14.98
C ASN A 477 -18.20 -53.80 -14.44
N ILE A 478 -19.03 -53.89 -13.39
CA ILE A 478 -19.32 -55.14 -12.68
C ILE A 478 -20.00 -56.17 -13.60
N VAL A 479 -20.74 -55.74 -14.62
CA VAL A 479 -21.42 -56.63 -15.57
C VAL A 479 -20.39 -57.32 -16.47
N ASP A 480 -19.45 -56.57 -17.03
CA ASP A 480 -18.41 -57.13 -17.89
C ASP A 480 -17.41 -57.97 -17.08
N LEU A 481 -17.09 -57.55 -15.85
CA LEU A 481 -16.32 -58.36 -14.88
C LEU A 481 -16.90 -59.76 -14.65
N GLN A 482 -18.23 -59.87 -14.56
CA GLN A 482 -18.91 -61.16 -14.35
C GLN A 482 -18.94 -62.03 -15.60
N SER A 483 -18.64 -61.47 -16.77
CA SER A 483 -18.61 -62.19 -18.05
C SER A 483 -17.26 -62.86 -18.35
N ILE A 484 -16.21 -62.56 -17.58
CA ILE A 484 -14.86 -63.08 -17.80
C ILE A 484 -14.78 -64.58 -17.46
N PRO A 485 -14.25 -65.43 -18.36
CA PRO A 485 -14.08 -66.86 -18.09
C PRO A 485 -13.22 -67.15 -16.85
N GLY A 486 -13.73 -68.00 -15.94
CA GLY A 486 -13.01 -68.41 -14.72
C GLY A 486 -13.13 -67.43 -13.55
N ILE A 487 -13.98 -66.41 -13.65
CA ILE A 487 -14.24 -65.47 -12.57
C ILE A 487 -15.08 -66.12 -11.44
N THR A 488 -14.70 -65.88 -10.19
CA THR A 488 -15.50 -66.24 -9.01
C THR A 488 -15.71 -65.02 -8.11
N PRO A 489 -16.74 -65.00 -7.25
CA PRO A 489 -16.91 -63.92 -6.27
C PRO A 489 -15.68 -63.72 -5.37
N GLU A 490 -14.94 -64.79 -5.07
CA GLU A 490 -13.70 -64.75 -4.29
C GLU A 490 -12.57 -64.06 -5.05
N ILE A 491 -12.41 -64.33 -6.35
CA ILE A 491 -11.43 -63.67 -7.22
C ILE A 491 -11.77 -62.18 -7.37
N ILE A 492 -13.04 -61.84 -7.56
CA ILE A 492 -13.50 -60.44 -7.61
C ILE A 492 -13.19 -59.74 -6.29
N ALA A 493 -13.46 -60.37 -5.14
CA ALA A 493 -13.18 -59.81 -3.83
C ALA A 493 -11.68 -59.60 -3.58
N ALA A 494 -10.83 -60.58 -3.95
CA ALA A 494 -9.38 -60.49 -3.81
C ALA A 494 -8.78 -59.41 -4.72
N GLY A 495 -9.22 -59.35 -5.98
CA GLY A 495 -8.83 -58.30 -6.92
C GLY A 495 -9.27 -56.91 -6.44
N SER A 496 -10.51 -56.78 -5.97
CA SER A 496 -11.04 -55.53 -5.40
C SER A 496 -10.28 -55.07 -4.16
N HIS A 497 -9.90 -56.01 -3.27
CA HIS A 497 -9.08 -55.69 -2.09
C HIS A 497 -7.69 -55.20 -2.50
N ALA A 498 -7.01 -55.90 -3.41
CA ALA A 498 -5.69 -55.52 -3.92
C ALA A 498 -5.71 -54.17 -4.67
N PHE A 499 -6.79 -53.89 -5.40
CA PHE A 499 -7.07 -52.59 -5.99
C PHE A 499 -7.12 -51.50 -4.91
N SER A 500 -7.95 -51.68 -3.88
CA SER A 500 -8.08 -50.70 -2.79
C SER A 500 -6.78 -50.51 -2.00
N GLU A 501 -5.95 -51.54 -1.82
CA GLU A 501 -4.61 -51.42 -1.20
C GLU A 501 -3.64 -50.59 -2.04
N ALA A 502 -3.61 -50.80 -3.36
CA ALA A 502 -2.75 -50.02 -4.25
C ALA A 502 -3.13 -48.53 -4.23
N TYR A 503 -4.44 -48.23 -4.21
CA TYR A 503 -4.95 -46.87 -4.05
C TYR A 503 -4.63 -46.28 -2.67
N ALA A 504 -4.81 -47.03 -1.58
CA ALA A 504 -4.48 -46.58 -0.23
C ALA A 504 -3.00 -46.17 -0.12
N LEU A 505 -2.09 -46.93 -0.72
CA LEU A 505 -0.66 -46.57 -0.76
C LEU A 505 -0.41 -45.27 -1.54
N ALA A 506 -1.13 -45.07 -2.64
CA ALA A 506 -0.99 -43.88 -3.47
C ALA A 506 -1.53 -42.60 -2.78
N PHE A 507 -2.67 -42.70 -2.09
CA PHE A 507 -3.20 -41.62 -1.26
C PHE A 507 -2.31 -41.33 -0.06
N LYS A 508 -1.76 -42.35 0.60
CA LYS A 508 -0.79 -42.17 1.69
C LYS A 508 0.37 -41.27 1.28
N ASN A 509 0.98 -41.51 0.12
CA ASN A 509 2.09 -40.69 -0.37
C ASN A 509 1.66 -39.25 -0.70
N THR A 510 0.43 -39.09 -1.20
CA THR A 510 -0.20 -37.79 -1.50
C THR A 510 -0.40 -36.97 -0.22
N TRP A 511 -0.90 -37.58 0.86
CA TRP A 511 -1.08 -36.92 2.15
C TRP A 511 0.23 -36.55 2.83
N ILE A 512 1.26 -37.40 2.74
CA ILE A 512 2.61 -37.08 3.23
C ILE A 512 3.14 -35.80 2.56
N CYS A 513 2.98 -35.68 1.24
CA CYS A 513 3.42 -34.50 0.51
C CYS A 513 2.74 -33.22 1.04
N ALA A 514 1.41 -33.24 1.16
CA ALA A 514 0.66 -32.10 1.69
C ALA A 514 1.05 -31.75 3.14
N ALA A 515 1.31 -32.76 3.98
CA ALA A 515 1.76 -32.55 5.35
C ALA A 515 3.12 -31.83 5.42
N CYS A 516 4.07 -32.19 4.56
CA CYS A 516 5.39 -31.55 4.51
C CYS A 516 5.31 -30.05 4.18
N PHE A 517 4.52 -29.66 3.17
CA PHE A 517 4.33 -28.24 2.84
C PHE A 517 3.66 -27.46 3.98
N CYS A 518 2.64 -28.05 4.61
CA CYS A 518 1.95 -27.40 5.74
C CYS A 518 2.81 -27.31 7.00
N ALA A 519 3.71 -28.27 7.24
CA ALA A 519 4.64 -28.23 8.38
C ALA A 519 5.63 -27.06 8.26
N LEU A 520 6.15 -26.79 7.06
CA LEU A 520 6.99 -25.62 6.81
C LEU A 520 6.21 -24.30 7.02
N ALA A 521 4.97 -24.23 6.52
CA ALA A 521 4.11 -23.09 6.74
C ALA A 521 3.74 -22.88 8.21
N LEU A 522 3.54 -23.97 8.97
CA LEU A 522 3.30 -23.94 10.40
C LEU A 522 4.48 -23.27 11.13
N ILE A 523 5.71 -23.67 10.83
CA ILE A 523 6.92 -23.06 11.40
C ILE A 523 6.98 -21.56 11.05
N ALA A 524 6.76 -21.20 9.78
CA ALA A 524 6.76 -19.81 9.34
C ALA A 524 5.68 -18.96 10.06
N SER A 525 4.49 -19.52 10.27
CA SER A 525 3.35 -18.85 10.89
C SER A 525 3.60 -18.40 12.33
N CYS A 526 4.49 -19.10 13.05
CA CYS A 526 4.91 -18.74 14.41
C CYS A 526 5.59 -17.36 14.48
N PHE A 527 6.14 -16.87 13.36
CA PHE A 527 6.87 -15.60 13.30
C PHE A 527 6.00 -14.37 12.94
N VAL A 528 4.70 -14.54 12.67
CA VAL A 528 3.77 -13.43 12.33
C VAL A 528 3.63 -12.45 13.50
N ARG A 529 3.78 -11.13 13.28
CA ARG A 529 3.52 -10.07 14.29
C ARG A 529 2.03 -9.72 14.35
N ASN A 530 1.50 -9.54 15.56
CA ASN A 530 0.13 -9.08 15.75
C ASN A 530 0.06 -7.55 15.65
N ALA A 531 -0.68 -7.03 14.67
CA ALA A 531 -0.87 -5.60 14.43
C ALA A 531 -2.04 -5.04 15.26
N ARG A 532 -1.90 -5.00 16.60
CA ARG A 532 -2.98 -4.60 17.52
C ARG A 532 -3.49 -3.17 17.30
N SER A 533 -2.63 -2.25 16.84
CA SER A 533 -2.97 -0.85 16.56
C SER A 533 -3.94 -0.67 15.39
N GLU A 534 -4.04 -1.66 14.51
CA GLU A 534 -4.88 -1.60 13.31
C GLU A 534 -6.35 -1.93 13.57
N PHE A 535 -6.72 -2.44 14.75
CA PHE A 535 -8.10 -2.76 15.11
C PHE A 535 -8.85 -1.51 15.60
N ASN A 536 -9.14 -0.58 14.70
CA ASN A 536 -9.83 0.68 14.99
C ASN A 536 -11.15 0.83 14.20
N ALA A 537 -11.90 1.91 14.41
CA ALA A 537 -13.22 2.10 13.80
C ALA A 537 -13.18 2.63 12.35
N HIS A 538 -12.00 2.86 11.76
CA HIS A 538 -11.88 3.48 10.44
C HIS A 538 -12.33 2.53 9.31
N ILE A 539 -12.96 3.09 8.27
CA ILE A 539 -13.45 2.39 7.07
C ILE A 539 -12.63 2.89 5.87
N ASP A 540 -11.92 1.99 5.17
CA ASP A 540 -10.97 2.39 4.11
C ASP A 540 -11.68 2.81 2.80
N ALA A 541 -12.82 2.19 2.46
CA ALA A 541 -13.61 2.57 1.29
C ALA A 541 -15.10 2.33 1.57
N PRO A 542 -15.81 3.31 2.16
CA PRO A 542 -17.21 3.18 2.50
C PRO A 542 -18.07 2.91 1.26
N ALA A 543 -19.00 1.96 1.37
CA ALA A 543 -19.88 1.58 0.26
C ALA A 543 -20.93 2.65 -0.08
N GLU A 544 -21.21 3.57 0.86
CA GLU A 544 -22.25 4.59 0.74
C GLU A 544 -21.62 5.98 0.82
N ALA A 545 -22.11 6.91 -0.01
CA ALA A 545 -21.65 8.29 0.01
C ALA A 545 -21.91 8.98 1.36
N GLU A 546 -23.03 8.63 2.02
CA GLU A 546 -23.39 9.14 3.34
C GLU A 546 -22.47 8.58 4.43
N LEU A 547 -22.17 7.26 4.43
CA LEU A 547 -21.14 6.67 5.31
C LEU A 547 -19.78 7.36 5.09
N ALA A 548 -19.40 7.64 3.83
CA ALA A 548 -18.15 8.32 3.52
C ALA A 548 -18.14 9.76 4.04
N ARG A 549 -19.28 10.45 4.00
CA ARG A 549 -19.44 11.79 4.57
C ARG A 549 -19.38 11.74 6.10
N GLN A 550 -20.13 10.84 6.74
CA GLN A 550 -20.13 10.63 8.19
C GLN A 550 -18.76 10.18 8.71
N GLN A 551 -18.02 9.35 7.98
CA GLN A 551 -16.66 8.96 8.34
C GLN A 551 -15.71 10.14 8.25
N LYS A 552 -15.84 10.99 7.21
CA LYS A 552 -15.10 12.26 7.13
C LYS A 552 -15.48 13.20 8.28
N GLU A 553 -16.75 13.26 8.66
CA GLU A 553 -17.26 14.05 9.79
C GLU A 553 -16.80 13.49 11.14
N ILE A 554 -16.73 12.16 11.33
CA ILE A 554 -16.22 11.50 12.54
C ILE A 554 -14.71 11.61 12.63
N ASP A 555 -13.98 11.48 11.51
CA ASP A 555 -12.54 11.69 11.50
C ASP A 555 -12.23 13.17 11.77
N ALA A 556 -13.03 14.10 11.21
CA ALA A 556 -13.00 15.51 11.57
C ALA A 556 -13.42 15.76 13.02
N ALA A 557 -14.41 15.03 13.56
CA ALA A 557 -14.91 15.18 14.92
C ALA A 557 -13.96 14.55 15.95
N LYS A 558 -13.27 13.45 15.66
CA LYS A 558 -12.19 12.91 16.50
C LYS A 558 -11.00 13.85 16.53
N VAL A 559 -10.72 14.50 15.41
CA VAL A 559 -9.79 15.63 15.36
C VAL A 559 -10.33 16.79 16.21
N ALA A 560 -11.65 17.06 16.19
CA ALA A 560 -12.32 18.10 16.95
C ALA A 560 -12.49 17.81 18.47
N THR A 561 -12.69 16.57 18.93
CA THR A 561 -12.80 16.19 20.35
C THR A 561 -11.42 16.14 20.99
N LYS A 562 -10.41 15.72 20.22
CA LYS A 562 -8.99 15.87 20.58
C LYS A 562 -8.59 17.36 20.64
N ALA A 563 -9.27 18.21 19.88
CA ALA A 563 -9.17 19.66 19.95
C ALA A 563 -10.03 20.34 21.05
N GLN A 564 -11.16 19.76 21.47
CA GLN A 564 -12.01 20.30 22.55
C GLN A 564 -11.33 20.29 23.92
N HIS A 565 -10.28 19.50 24.11
CA HIS A 565 -9.41 19.58 25.29
C HIS A 565 -8.33 20.68 25.19
N LEU A 566 -8.32 21.46 24.10
CA LEU A 566 -7.39 22.55 23.83
C LEU A 566 -8.17 23.75 23.26
N GLU A 567 -9.21 24.19 23.97
CA GLU A 567 -9.90 25.45 23.66
C GLU A 567 -8.96 26.64 23.93
N GLN A 568 -8.41 27.19 22.85
CA GLN A 568 -8.48 28.60 22.42
C GLN A 568 -7.29 28.93 21.51
N ALA A 569 -7.44 28.64 20.20
CA ALA A 569 -6.71 29.31 19.12
C ALA A 569 -7.38 28.98 17.77
N SER A 570 -8.31 29.82 17.31
CA SER A 570 -8.84 29.74 15.94
C SER A 570 -7.86 30.44 14.98
N ILE A 571 -7.01 29.67 14.28
CA ILE A 571 -6.09 30.20 13.26
C ILE A 571 -6.69 29.98 11.86
N TRP A 572 -7.19 31.02 11.22
CA TRP A 572 -7.70 30.92 9.85
C TRP A 572 -6.54 31.03 8.86
N GLN A 573 -6.17 29.92 8.19
CA GLN A 573 -5.14 29.95 7.15
C GLN A 573 -5.79 30.08 5.76
N TYR A 574 -5.43 31.13 5.02
CA TYR A 574 -5.82 31.38 3.63
C TYR A 574 -4.65 31.18 2.66
N GLU A 575 -4.80 30.26 1.72
CA GLU A 575 -4.74 30.48 0.26
C GLU A 575 -4.99 29.12 -0.46
N ILE A 576 -5.63 29.18 -1.64
CA ILE A 576 -5.90 28.09 -2.61
C ILE A 576 -7.21 27.28 -2.42
N ALA A 577 -7.92 27.02 -3.53
CA ALA A 577 -9.10 26.13 -3.61
C ALA A 577 -8.79 24.67 -3.21
N ARG A 578 -7.50 24.29 -3.17
CA ARG A 578 -6.94 23.01 -2.73
C ARG A 578 -5.52 23.26 -2.22
N ILE A 579 -5.08 22.61 -1.17
CA ILE A 579 -3.67 22.68 -0.74
C ILE A 579 -2.79 22.15 -1.88
N SER A 580 -2.12 23.05 -2.62
CA SER A 580 -1.35 22.71 -3.81
C SER A 580 0.07 22.32 -3.41
N MET A 581 0.43 21.08 -3.73
CA MET A 581 1.70 20.46 -3.38
C MET A 581 2.74 20.82 -4.44
N VAL A 582 3.34 22.00 -4.34
CA VAL A 582 4.43 22.40 -5.25
C VAL A 582 5.71 21.68 -4.84
N GLY A 583 6.10 20.67 -5.62
CA GLY A 583 7.22 19.75 -5.37
C GLY A 583 8.61 20.37 -5.51
N ALA A 584 9.09 21.02 -4.46
CA ALA A 584 10.48 21.45 -4.34
C ALA A 584 11.01 21.20 -2.92
N GLY A 585 12.34 21.11 -2.81
CA GLY A 585 13.04 21.03 -1.54
C GLY A 585 12.98 22.34 -0.74
N ILE A 586 13.15 22.21 0.56
CA ILE A 586 13.29 23.30 1.51
C ILE A 586 14.35 22.95 2.55
N GLN A 587 15.13 23.93 3.00
CA GLN A 587 16.02 23.73 4.14
C GLN A 587 15.35 24.25 5.41
N VAL A 588 15.59 23.56 6.52
CA VAL A 588 15.13 23.88 7.87
C VAL A 588 16.39 24.03 8.74
N PRO A 589 16.97 25.25 8.81
CA PRO A 589 18.16 25.49 9.62
C PRO A 589 17.87 25.39 11.13
N PRO A 590 18.90 25.30 11.99
CA PRO A 590 18.75 25.04 13.42
C PRO A 590 17.83 26.00 14.19
N ASN A 591 17.77 27.28 13.80
CA ASN A 591 16.83 28.24 14.40
C ASN A 591 15.37 27.82 14.20
N ALA A 592 14.99 27.39 12.98
CA ALA A 592 13.67 26.80 12.73
C ALA A 592 13.52 25.43 13.39
N GLY A 593 14.56 24.59 13.37
CA GLY A 593 14.56 23.28 14.01
C GLY A 593 14.27 23.35 15.51
N ARG A 594 14.76 24.37 16.22
CA ARG A 594 14.42 24.63 17.63
C ARG A 594 12.96 25.00 17.82
N VAL A 595 12.37 25.79 16.91
CA VAL A 595 10.92 26.06 16.96
C VAL A 595 10.14 24.76 16.77
N MET A 596 10.50 23.93 15.78
CA MET A 596 9.86 22.62 15.58
C MET A 596 10.01 21.72 16.82
N LYS A 597 11.16 21.79 17.52
CA LYS A 597 11.40 21.07 18.77
C LYS A 597 10.48 21.56 19.89
N HIS A 598 10.35 22.88 20.03
CA HIS A 598 9.46 23.50 21.01
C HIS A 598 8.00 23.09 20.80
N LEU A 599 7.57 22.99 19.55
CA LEU A 599 6.23 22.51 19.17
C LEU A 599 6.05 20.98 19.28
N GLY A 600 7.10 20.22 19.64
CA GLY A 600 7.06 18.75 19.70
C GLY A 600 7.01 18.06 18.34
N LEU A 601 7.35 18.77 17.25
CA LEU A 601 7.23 18.30 15.87
C LEU A 601 8.57 17.85 15.25
N LEU A 602 9.70 18.14 15.91
CA LEU A 602 11.04 17.83 15.38
C LEU A 602 11.22 16.33 15.09
N ASP A 603 10.78 15.44 15.98
CA ASP A 603 10.90 13.98 15.78
C ASP A 603 10.11 13.48 14.57
N GLY A 604 8.93 14.07 14.32
CA GLY A 604 8.14 13.79 13.12
C GLY A 604 8.85 14.26 11.86
N LEU A 605 9.43 15.46 11.90
CA LEU A 605 10.20 16.03 10.80
C LEU A 605 11.45 15.21 10.48
N MET A 606 12.20 14.75 11.48
CA MET A 606 13.42 13.96 11.29
C MET A 606 13.17 12.61 10.61
N LYS A 607 11.94 12.07 10.64
CA LYS A 607 11.60 10.82 9.93
C LYS A 607 11.51 11.00 8.41
N GLN A 608 11.19 12.20 7.94
CA GLN A 608 10.97 12.50 6.51
C GLN A 608 12.10 13.36 5.91
N ALA A 609 12.70 14.23 6.73
CA ALA A 609 13.81 15.09 6.36
C ALA A 609 15.16 14.35 6.38
N VAL A 610 16.18 14.98 5.82
CA VAL A 610 17.57 14.55 5.90
C VAL A 610 18.32 15.57 6.76
N GLU A 611 18.93 15.11 7.83
CA GLU A 611 19.97 15.90 8.52
C GLU A 611 21.21 15.97 7.63
N ILE A 612 21.69 17.19 7.36
CA ILE A 612 22.91 17.41 6.58
C ILE A 612 24.13 17.45 7.50
N GLU A 613 25.19 16.77 7.07
CA GLU A 613 26.49 16.74 7.74
C GLU A 613 27.34 17.92 7.30
N TYR A 614 27.20 18.37 6.05
CA TYR A 614 28.04 19.41 5.48
C TYR A 614 27.27 20.44 4.65
N LEU A 615 27.77 21.67 4.66
CA LEU A 615 27.45 22.70 3.67
C LEU A 615 28.71 23.01 2.88
N ASP A 616 28.68 22.76 1.57
CA ASP A 616 29.82 22.94 0.67
C ASP A 616 29.60 24.11 -0.29
N LEU A 617 30.59 24.99 -0.38
CA LEU A 617 30.69 26.00 -1.42
C LEU A 617 31.79 25.58 -2.41
N LEU A 618 31.40 25.40 -3.67
CA LEU A 618 32.24 24.94 -4.76
C LEU A 618 32.47 26.05 -5.79
N ARG A 619 33.61 25.97 -6.48
CA ARG A 619 33.92 26.80 -7.65
C ARG A 619 33.13 26.31 -8.86
N TYR A 620 32.53 27.23 -9.62
CA TYR A 620 31.69 26.87 -10.77
C TYR A 620 32.38 26.09 -11.89
N GLU A 621 33.65 26.39 -12.19
CA GLU A 621 34.35 25.88 -13.39
C GLU A 621 34.68 24.39 -13.27
N ASP A 622 35.19 23.96 -12.11
CA ASP A 622 35.77 22.63 -11.91
C ASP A 622 35.13 21.85 -10.76
N GLY A 623 34.26 22.49 -9.96
CA GLY A 623 33.67 21.90 -8.76
C GLY A 623 34.66 21.77 -7.60
N SER A 624 35.81 22.45 -7.64
CA SER A 624 36.76 22.46 -6.54
C SER A 624 36.15 23.12 -5.30
N ARG A 625 36.38 22.49 -4.14
CA ARG A 625 35.81 22.96 -2.87
C ARG A 625 36.53 24.21 -2.38
N LEU A 626 35.77 25.27 -2.15
CA LEU A 626 36.24 26.55 -1.64
C LEU A 626 36.06 26.65 -0.14
N LEU A 627 34.94 26.14 0.38
CA LEU A 627 34.61 26.15 1.80
C LEU A 627 33.72 24.96 2.15
N ARG A 628 33.96 24.33 3.30
CA ARG A 628 33.08 23.31 3.90
C ARG A 628 32.74 23.73 5.32
N ARG A 629 31.45 23.74 5.66
CA ARG A 629 30.97 23.80 7.04
C ARG A 629 30.63 22.42 7.54
N ASP A 630 31.02 22.11 8.76
CA ASP A 630 30.52 20.95 9.49
C ASP A 630 29.17 21.31 10.15
N CYS A 631 28.09 20.80 9.58
CA CYS A 631 26.73 20.99 10.05
C CYS A 631 26.29 19.90 11.05
N SER A 632 27.02 18.79 11.17
CA SER A 632 26.71 17.71 12.14
C SER A 632 26.75 18.20 13.59
N LYS A 633 27.53 19.26 13.85
CA LYS A 633 27.62 19.92 15.16
C LYS A 633 26.46 20.88 15.48
N SER A 634 25.51 21.05 14.56
CA SER A 634 24.43 22.03 14.74
C SER A 634 23.55 21.71 15.95
N LEU A 635 23.31 20.43 16.24
CA LEU A 635 22.52 20.03 17.41
C LEU A 635 23.20 20.45 18.72
N GLU A 636 24.52 20.26 18.82
CA GLU A 636 25.30 20.65 19.99
C GLU A 636 25.43 22.17 20.11
N GLN A 637 25.72 22.86 19.00
CA GLN A 637 25.99 24.31 18.99
C GLN A 637 24.73 25.16 19.11
N TYR A 638 23.62 24.73 18.49
CA TYR A 638 22.42 25.53 18.32
C TYR A 638 21.15 24.83 18.83
N GLY A 639 21.24 23.64 19.42
CA GLY A 639 20.12 22.95 20.06
C GLY A 639 19.15 22.22 19.12
N ALA A 640 19.41 22.23 17.80
CA ALA A 640 18.67 21.47 16.78
C ALA A 640 19.55 21.17 15.54
N PRO A 641 19.29 20.06 14.82
CA PRO A 641 20.04 19.72 13.62
C PRO A 641 19.70 20.66 12.45
N TRP A 642 20.59 20.73 11.45
CA TRP A 642 20.26 21.36 10.16
C TRP A 642 19.61 20.32 9.27
N LEU A 643 18.34 20.52 8.93
CA LEU A 643 17.57 19.57 8.15
C LEU A 643 17.30 20.12 6.74
N VAL A 644 17.12 19.22 5.79
CA VAL A 644 16.58 19.50 4.46
C VAL A 644 15.43 18.54 4.20
N SER A 645 14.31 19.05 3.68
CA SER A 645 13.08 18.28 3.51
C SER A 645 12.41 18.60 2.19
N HIS A 646 11.47 17.77 1.77
CA HIS A 646 10.53 18.17 0.73
C HIS A 646 9.55 19.18 1.33
N ARG A 647 9.25 20.28 0.61
CA ARG A 647 8.40 21.38 1.13
C ARG A 647 7.01 20.88 1.52
N GLU A 648 6.46 19.97 0.73
CA GLU A 648 5.16 19.35 0.99
C GLU A 648 5.15 18.60 2.32
N ASP A 649 6.16 17.75 2.58
CA ASP A 649 6.26 16.97 3.82
C ASP A 649 6.39 17.91 5.03
N TYR A 650 7.21 18.96 4.89
CA TYR A 650 7.37 19.97 5.94
C TYR A 650 6.06 20.71 6.22
N HIS A 651 5.33 21.11 5.18
CA HIS A 651 4.05 21.78 5.30
C HIS A 651 2.96 20.87 5.89
N MET A 652 2.92 19.60 5.48
CA MET A 652 1.95 18.62 5.99
C MET A 652 2.13 18.37 7.49
N ILE A 653 3.36 18.32 7.98
CA ILE A 653 3.62 18.20 9.42
C ILE A 653 3.02 19.38 10.20
N LEU A 654 3.18 20.60 9.69
CA LEU A 654 2.60 21.80 10.32
C LEU A 654 1.08 21.82 10.20
N LEU A 655 0.54 21.42 9.05
CA LEU A 655 -0.90 21.34 8.80
C LEU A 655 -1.58 20.30 9.70
N ASP A 656 -0.98 19.13 9.85
CA ASP A 656 -1.50 18.06 10.70
C ASP A 656 -1.41 18.43 12.18
N ALA A 657 -0.36 19.16 12.57
CA ALA A 657 -0.25 19.75 13.90
C ALA A 657 -1.37 20.77 14.14
N ALA A 658 -1.58 21.72 13.21
CA ALA A 658 -2.65 22.70 13.30
C ALA A 658 -4.04 22.03 13.41
N ARG A 659 -4.33 21.06 12.55
CA ARG A 659 -5.57 20.27 12.61
C ARG A 659 -5.73 19.56 13.95
N SER A 660 -4.66 18.90 14.41
CA SER A 660 -4.66 18.20 15.70
C SER A 660 -4.84 19.13 16.90
N SER A 661 -4.48 20.41 16.75
CA SER A 661 -4.66 21.48 17.72
C SER A 661 -6.02 22.19 17.61
N GLY A 662 -6.91 21.76 16.72
CA GLY A 662 -8.27 22.32 16.61
C GLY A 662 -8.44 23.50 15.67
N VAL A 663 -7.43 23.78 14.84
CA VAL A 663 -7.48 24.88 13.90
C VAL A 663 -8.53 24.59 12.81
N GLU A 664 -9.51 25.49 12.66
CA GLU A 664 -10.50 25.43 11.59
C GLU A 664 -9.90 25.98 10.28
N ILE A 665 -9.83 25.13 9.25
CA ILE A 665 -9.22 25.47 7.96
C ILE A 665 -10.32 25.58 6.91
N ARG A 666 -10.53 26.79 6.37
CA ARG A 666 -11.50 27.08 5.30
C ARG A 666 -10.79 27.34 3.98
N LEU A 667 -10.86 26.37 3.06
CA LEU A 667 -10.33 26.53 1.71
C LEU A 667 -11.34 27.28 0.82
N GLY A 668 -10.86 27.89 -0.27
CA GLY A 668 -11.72 28.61 -1.22
C GLY A 668 -12.40 29.86 -0.67
N SER A 669 -11.88 30.43 0.42
CA SER A 669 -12.45 31.56 1.14
C SER A 669 -11.55 32.79 0.99
N MET A 670 -11.49 33.42 -0.18
CA MET A 670 -10.51 34.51 -0.40
C MET A 670 -10.87 35.78 0.37
N VAL A 671 -9.89 36.42 1.02
CA VAL A 671 -10.08 37.69 1.73
C VAL A 671 -10.08 38.85 0.75
N LYS A 672 -11.15 39.63 0.76
CA LYS A 672 -11.36 40.80 -0.10
C LYS A 672 -11.01 42.11 0.61
N ALA A 673 -11.40 42.27 1.87
CA ALA A 673 -11.16 43.49 2.64
C ALA A 673 -11.08 43.23 4.15
N ILE A 674 -10.47 44.15 4.89
CA ILE A 674 -10.32 44.11 6.34
C ILE A 674 -10.88 45.42 6.92
N LYS A 675 -11.81 45.30 7.87
CA LYS A 675 -12.32 46.41 8.69
C LYS A 675 -11.55 46.44 10.00
N PHE A 676 -10.64 47.39 10.13
CA PHE A 676 -9.71 47.46 11.27
C PHE A 676 -10.42 47.80 12.58
N GLU A 677 -11.38 48.72 12.54
CA GLU A 677 -12.08 49.26 13.72
C GLU A 677 -12.93 48.19 14.42
N THR A 678 -13.49 47.27 13.64
CA THR A 678 -14.36 46.19 14.14
C THR A 678 -13.65 44.83 14.17
N THR A 679 -12.40 44.76 13.71
CA THR A 679 -11.62 43.51 13.57
C THR A 679 -12.40 42.45 12.77
N GLU A 680 -12.83 42.83 11.57
CA GLU A 680 -13.60 41.96 10.67
C GLU A 680 -12.87 41.74 9.34
N VAL A 681 -13.02 40.53 8.79
CA VAL A 681 -12.56 40.17 7.45
C VAL A 681 -13.79 40.02 6.55
N VAL A 682 -13.77 40.65 5.38
CA VAL A 682 -14.76 40.50 4.31
C VAL A 682 -14.18 39.56 3.27
N LEU A 683 -14.90 38.49 2.94
CA LEU A 683 -14.50 37.52 1.93
C LEU A 683 -14.99 37.92 0.53
N GLU A 684 -14.52 37.24 -0.51
CA GLU A 684 -14.95 37.46 -1.90
C GLU A 684 -16.44 37.20 -2.13
N ASP A 685 -17.05 36.30 -1.36
CA ASP A 685 -18.50 36.04 -1.37
C ASP A 685 -19.31 37.06 -0.55
N ASP A 686 -18.66 38.16 -0.14
CA ASP A 686 -19.16 39.22 0.73
C ASP A 686 -19.58 38.77 2.14
N SER A 687 -19.26 37.53 2.54
CA SER A 687 -19.43 37.10 3.93
C SER A 687 -18.43 37.80 4.85
N VAL A 688 -18.83 38.02 6.10
CA VAL A 688 -18.05 38.74 7.10
C VAL A 688 -17.70 37.83 8.26
N LEU A 689 -16.41 37.72 8.56
CA LEU A 689 -15.89 36.99 9.70
C LEU A 689 -15.39 37.98 10.75
N LYS A 690 -15.77 37.76 12.01
CA LYS A 690 -15.28 38.55 13.15
C LYS A 690 -14.19 37.77 13.88
N ALA A 691 -13.17 38.48 14.35
CA ALA A 691 -12.10 37.90 15.14
C ALA A 691 -11.65 38.88 16.24
N ASP A 692 -10.86 38.37 17.19
CA ASP A 692 -10.16 39.22 18.16
C ASP A 692 -8.82 39.71 17.60
N VAL A 693 -8.19 38.91 16.72
CA VAL A 693 -6.94 39.22 16.02
C VAL A 693 -7.04 38.72 14.58
N ILE A 694 -6.52 39.48 13.62
CA ILE A 694 -6.38 39.04 12.22
C ILE A 694 -4.89 38.98 11.87
N VAL A 695 -4.45 37.85 11.32
CA VAL A 695 -3.05 37.63 10.91
C VAL A 695 -2.98 37.40 9.41
N GLY A 696 -2.38 38.35 8.69
CA GLY A 696 -2.10 38.23 7.26
C GLY A 696 -0.83 37.42 7.01
N ALA A 697 -1.01 36.20 6.51
CA ALA A 697 0.07 35.30 6.08
C ALA A 697 -0.04 34.99 4.57
N ASP A 698 -0.53 35.95 3.79
CA ASP A 698 -0.88 35.88 2.36
C ASP A 698 0.29 36.14 1.40
N GLY A 699 1.51 35.89 1.87
CA GLY A 699 2.70 35.77 1.03
C GLY A 699 3.21 37.06 0.37
N LEU A 700 4.06 36.90 -0.64
CA LEU A 700 4.78 37.99 -1.31
C LEU A 700 3.83 39.07 -1.87
N TRP A 701 2.71 38.66 -2.45
CA TRP A 701 1.70 39.54 -3.07
C TRP A 701 0.57 39.90 -2.10
N SER A 702 0.90 40.02 -0.81
CA SER A 702 -0.05 40.26 0.28
C SER A 702 -0.98 41.45 0.03
N SER A 703 -2.28 41.16 -0.02
CA SER A 703 -3.35 42.16 -0.01
C SER A 703 -3.55 42.75 1.39
N THR A 704 -3.21 41.98 2.43
CA THR A 704 -3.30 42.42 3.83
C THR A 704 -2.27 43.52 4.10
N ARG A 705 -1.05 43.38 3.57
CA ARG A 705 0.00 44.40 3.64
C ARG A 705 -0.48 45.73 3.04
N ASP A 706 -1.05 45.69 1.83
CA ASP A 706 -1.52 46.90 1.15
C ASP A 706 -2.58 47.64 1.97
N GLN A 707 -3.49 46.91 2.61
CA GLN A 707 -4.53 47.47 3.47
C GLN A 707 -3.99 48.05 4.79
N ILE A 708 -2.99 47.42 5.40
CA ILE A 708 -2.30 47.95 6.59
C ILE A 708 -1.61 49.28 6.26
N LEU A 709 -0.93 49.34 5.11
CA LEU A 709 -0.21 50.52 4.65
C LEU A 709 -1.13 51.63 4.12
N GLY A 710 -2.31 51.26 3.61
CA GLY A 710 -3.27 52.18 3.00
C GLY A 710 -2.93 52.55 1.55
N HIS A 711 -1.99 51.84 0.93
CA HIS A 711 -1.61 52.00 -0.48
C HIS A 711 -1.04 50.68 -1.02
N PRO A 712 -1.07 50.47 -2.35
CA PRO A 712 -0.41 49.31 -2.96
C PRO A 712 1.08 49.27 -2.63
N SER A 713 1.60 48.09 -2.28
CA SER A 713 2.99 47.82 -1.96
C SER A 713 3.46 46.57 -2.72
N PRO A 714 3.62 46.66 -4.06
CA PRO A 714 4.05 45.52 -4.85
C PRO A 714 5.53 45.20 -4.60
N PRO A 715 5.93 43.92 -4.71
CA PRO A 715 7.33 43.53 -4.59
C PRO A 715 8.16 44.06 -5.77
N THR A 716 9.44 44.31 -5.51
CA THR A 716 10.42 44.79 -6.49
C THR A 716 11.12 43.60 -7.15
N GLU A 717 11.10 43.54 -8.49
CA GLU A 717 11.86 42.53 -9.24
C GLU A 717 13.36 42.71 -9.02
N THR A 718 14.10 41.62 -8.74
CA THR A 718 15.55 41.72 -8.46
C THR A 718 16.43 41.60 -9.70
N GLY A 719 15.83 41.25 -10.84
CA GLY A 719 16.53 40.90 -12.06
C GLY A 719 17.13 39.49 -12.05
N ASP A 720 16.78 38.64 -11.07
CA ASP A 720 17.14 37.22 -11.05
C ASP A 720 15.89 36.33 -11.22
N LEU A 721 16.09 35.13 -11.76
CA LEU A 721 15.14 34.04 -11.72
C LEU A 721 15.77 32.78 -11.13
N ALA A 722 14.91 31.87 -10.64
CA ALA A 722 15.28 30.54 -10.19
C ALA A 722 14.57 29.45 -11.00
N TYR A 723 15.36 28.52 -11.50
CA TYR A 723 14.91 27.21 -11.93
C TYR A 723 14.84 26.26 -10.73
N ARG A 724 13.82 25.40 -10.69
CA ARG A 724 13.72 24.32 -9.70
C ARG A 724 13.50 22.99 -10.40
N ALA A 725 14.28 21.99 -10.00
CA ALA A 725 14.19 20.63 -10.48
C ALA A 725 14.38 19.65 -9.31
N THR A 726 13.73 18.49 -9.40
CA THR A 726 13.95 17.36 -8.50
C THR A 726 14.42 16.15 -9.29
N PHE A 727 15.21 15.29 -8.64
CA PHE A 727 15.73 14.06 -9.20
C PHE A 727 15.58 12.94 -8.19
N THR A 728 15.42 11.72 -8.66
CA THR A 728 15.61 10.55 -7.80
C THR A 728 17.09 10.24 -7.64
N THR A 729 17.46 9.69 -6.49
CA THR A 729 18.81 9.16 -6.24
C THR A 729 19.20 8.09 -7.28
N ALA A 730 18.23 7.33 -7.80
CA ALA A 730 18.45 6.36 -8.86
C ALA A 730 18.85 7.04 -10.19
N GLN A 731 18.18 8.13 -10.57
CA GLN A 731 18.54 8.90 -11.77
C GLN A 731 19.98 9.45 -11.66
N LEU A 732 20.35 10.03 -10.53
CA LEU A 732 21.72 10.53 -10.34
C LEU A 732 22.76 9.41 -10.40
N ARG A 733 22.52 8.27 -9.74
CA ARG A 733 23.43 7.11 -9.79
C ARG A 733 23.53 6.48 -11.18
N SER A 734 22.46 6.52 -11.98
CA SER A 734 22.46 6.00 -13.35
C SER A 734 23.44 6.71 -14.28
N LEU A 735 23.90 7.91 -13.90
CA LEU A 735 24.94 8.64 -14.64
C LEU A 735 26.33 7.98 -14.54
N ASN A 736 26.49 6.96 -13.68
CA ASN A 736 27.69 6.13 -13.54
C ASN A 736 28.98 6.97 -13.41
N ASN A 737 28.91 8.04 -12.62
CA ASN A 737 30.04 8.94 -12.40
C ASN A 737 30.47 8.91 -10.92
N PRO A 738 31.75 8.61 -10.60
CA PRO A 738 32.22 8.55 -9.21
C PRO A 738 32.02 9.84 -8.42
N ARG A 739 32.15 11.02 -9.03
CA ARG A 739 31.92 12.30 -8.35
C ARG A 739 30.44 12.51 -8.04
N ILE A 740 29.53 12.05 -8.90
CA ILE A 740 28.08 12.10 -8.65
C ILE A 740 27.70 11.14 -7.53
N ASN A 741 28.23 9.91 -7.54
CA ASN A 741 27.97 8.94 -6.47
C ASN A 741 28.43 9.48 -5.12
N LYS A 742 29.61 10.13 -5.08
CA LYS A 742 30.10 10.80 -3.87
C LYS A 742 29.17 11.94 -3.42
N LEU A 743 28.68 12.78 -4.33
CA LEU A 743 27.70 13.84 -4.00
C LEU A 743 26.38 13.27 -3.45
N VAL A 744 26.00 12.08 -3.89
CA VAL A 744 24.78 11.39 -3.43
C VAL A 744 24.98 10.74 -2.06
N GLU A 745 26.17 10.22 -1.79
CA GLU A 745 26.53 9.58 -0.51
C GLU A 745 26.80 10.58 0.60
N GLU A 746 27.43 11.71 0.28
CA GLU A 746 27.64 12.80 1.22
C GLU A 746 26.29 13.49 1.50
N ARG A 747 25.82 13.44 2.76
CA ARG A 747 24.61 14.13 3.21
C ARG A 747 24.88 15.64 3.30
N ALA A 748 25.05 16.30 2.15
CA ALA A 748 25.48 17.68 2.08
C ALA A 748 24.49 18.57 1.31
N ALA A 749 24.50 19.87 1.66
CA ALA A 749 23.98 20.92 0.80
C ALA A 749 25.16 21.51 0.00
N THR A 750 25.17 21.31 -1.31
CA THR A 750 26.28 21.68 -2.19
C THR A 750 25.90 22.84 -3.09
N LEU A 751 26.71 23.90 -3.09
CA LEU A 751 26.46 25.13 -3.83
C LEU A 751 27.62 25.46 -4.78
N TRP A 752 27.37 25.58 -6.09
CA TRP A 752 28.38 26.04 -7.06
C TRP A 752 28.24 27.53 -7.31
N MET A 753 29.29 28.30 -7.01
CA MET A 753 29.34 29.76 -7.16
C MET A 753 30.09 30.17 -8.42
N GLY A 754 29.49 31.02 -9.25
CA GLY A 754 30.09 31.48 -10.49
C GLY A 754 29.57 32.83 -10.99
N PRO A 755 30.00 33.25 -12.18
CA PRO A 755 29.65 34.55 -12.75
C PRO A 755 28.14 34.69 -12.93
N GLU A 756 27.53 35.67 -12.25
CA GLU A 756 26.11 36.07 -12.37
C GLU A 756 25.07 35.01 -11.98
N LYS A 757 25.49 33.80 -11.62
CA LYS A 757 24.60 32.66 -11.35
C LYS A 757 25.19 31.71 -10.31
N HIS A 758 24.36 30.87 -9.73
CA HIS A 758 24.80 29.77 -8.86
C HIS A 758 23.77 28.64 -8.84
N THR A 759 24.18 27.48 -8.32
CA THR A 759 23.29 26.33 -8.16
C THR A 759 23.37 25.77 -6.75
N VAL A 760 22.29 25.16 -6.26
CA VAL A 760 22.22 24.52 -4.95
C VAL A 760 21.59 23.14 -5.09
N LEU A 761 22.31 22.10 -4.67
CA LEU A 761 21.87 20.71 -4.67
C LEU A 761 21.83 20.17 -3.24
N TYR A 762 20.75 19.49 -2.86
CA TYR A 762 20.67 18.81 -1.55
C TYR A 762 19.65 17.67 -1.58
N PRO A 763 19.81 16.64 -0.74
CA PRO A 763 18.87 15.52 -0.68
C PRO A 763 17.53 15.93 -0.05
N VAL A 764 16.46 15.22 -0.38
CA VAL A 764 15.11 15.34 0.22
C VAL A 764 14.47 13.94 0.33
N ARG A 765 13.31 13.82 0.98
CA ARG A 765 12.58 12.54 1.20
C ARG A 765 13.50 11.41 1.72
N GLY A 766 14.20 11.67 2.83
CA GLY A 766 15.15 10.70 3.41
C GLY A 766 16.33 10.33 2.52
N GLY A 767 16.69 11.14 1.51
CA GLY A 767 17.80 10.90 0.58
C GLY A 767 17.41 10.04 -0.63
N GLN A 768 16.11 9.81 -0.85
CA GLN A 768 15.61 9.12 -2.04
C GLN A 768 15.54 10.04 -3.26
N GLU A 769 15.45 11.35 -3.02
CA GLU A 769 15.39 12.39 -4.03
C GLU A 769 16.39 13.50 -3.72
N PHE A 770 16.69 14.32 -4.72
CA PHE A 770 17.55 15.49 -4.65
C PHE A 770 16.82 16.68 -5.24
N ASN A 771 16.91 17.83 -4.56
CA ASN A 771 16.42 19.10 -5.06
C ASN A 771 17.59 19.92 -5.60
N LEU A 772 17.44 20.44 -6.82
CA LEU A 772 18.36 21.37 -7.45
C LEU A 772 17.67 22.69 -7.76
N VAL A 773 18.28 23.77 -7.29
CA VAL A 773 17.88 25.13 -7.62
C VAL A 773 18.98 25.78 -8.45
N LEU A 774 18.62 26.40 -9.58
CA LEU A 774 19.58 27.10 -10.44
C LEU A 774 19.16 28.55 -10.61
N LEU A 775 20.01 29.47 -10.21
CA LEU A 775 19.69 30.90 -10.15
C LEU A 775 20.51 31.64 -11.18
N ARG A 776 19.87 32.45 -12.02
CA ARG A 776 20.49 33.20 -13.12
C ARG A 776 19.81 34.56 -13.30
N PRO A 777 20.37 35.48 -14.10
CA PRO A 777 19.68 36.72 -14.48
C PRO A 777 18.34 36.43 -15.16
N ASP A 778 17.32 37.21 -14.82
CA ASP A 778 15.95 37.04 -15.30
C ASP A 778 15.85 37.24 -16.82
N ASN A 779 14.95 36.50 -17.45
CA ASN A 779 14.53 36.68 -18.83
C ASN A 779 13.04 36.40 -19.05
N LEU A 780 12.26 36.33 -17.97
CA LEU A 780 10.81 36.23 -18.06
C LEU A 780 10.24 37.56 -18.58
N PRO A 781 9.17 37.53 -19.39
CA PRO A 781 8.47 38.73 -19.80
C PRO A 781 7.99 39.55 -18.61
N THR A 782 7.85 40.86 -18.80
CA THR A 782 7.24 41.75 -17.81
C THR A 782 5.84 41.27 -17.44
N GLY A 783 5.53 41.21 -16.15
CA GLY A 783 4.24 40.71 -15.64
C GLY A 783 4.13 39.18 -15.52
N VAL A 784 5.15 38.40 -15.92
CA VAL A 784 5.16 36.94 -15.76
C VAL A 784 6.06 36.54 -14.59
N ASN A 785 5.46 36.04 -13.51
CA ASN A 785 6.19 35.64 -12.28
C ASN A 785 6.61 34.16 -12.26
N LYS A 786 5.94 33.32 -13.05
CA LYS A 786 6.19 31.89 -13.15
C LYS A 786 5.89 31.38 -14.54
N ALA A 787 6.76 30.54 -15.08
CA ALA A 787 6.55 29.89 -16.38
C ALA A 787 7.18 28.50 -16.40
N ALA A 788 6.74 27.64 -17.32
CA ALA A 788 7.52 26.47 -17.70
C ALA A 788 8.87 26.94 -18.28
N GLY A 789 9.97 26.32 -17.85
CA GLY A 789 11.28 26.63 -18.38
C GLY A 789 11.65 25.75 -19.57
N ASP A 790 12.49 26.30 -20.44
CA ASP A 790 13.09 25.57 -21.56
C ASP A 790 14.37 24.86 -21.09
N LEU A 791 14.44 23.55 -21.29
CA LEU A 791 15.58 22.72 -20.88
C LEU A 791 16.84 23.03 -21.69
N ALA A 792 16.71 23.34 -22.97
CA ALA A 792 17.85 23.69 -23.82
C ALA A 792 18.42 25.06 -23.42
N GLU A 793 17.54 26.03 -23.13
CA GLU A 793 17.94 27.35 -22.62
C GLU A 793 18.62 27.26 -21.25
N MET A 794 18.05 26.46 -20.34
CA MET A 794 18.65 26.20 -19.03
C MET A 794 20.01 25.50 -19.19
N GLY A 795 20.11 24.47 -20.04
CA GLY A 795 21.36 23.77 -20.32
C GLY A 795 22.43 24.71 -20.89
N ALA A 796 22.07 25.55 -21.87
CA ALA A 796 22.96 26.54 -22.46
C ALA A 796 23.42 27.58 -21.43
N THR A 797 22.56 27.96 -20.49
CA THR A 797 22.92 28.88 -19.39
C THR A 797 24.10 28.35 -18.59
N PHE A 798 24.21 27.04 -18.36
CA PHE A 798 25.29 26.44 -17.55
C PHE A 798 26.40 25.80 -18.39
N ALA A 799 26.49 26.12 -19.68
CA ALA A 799 27.61 25.66 -20.52
C ALA A 799 28.96 26.15 -19.96
N GLY A 800 29.98 25.28 -19.99
CA GLY A 800 31.32 25.58 -19.47
C GLY A 800 31.45 25.58 -17.93
N TRP A 801 30.39 25.22 -17.21
CA TRP A 801 30.45 24.96 -15.77
C TRP A 801 30.91 23.51 -15.50
N ASP A 802 31.17 23.20 -14.23
CA ASP A 802 31.64 21.90 -13.74
C ASP A 802 30.96 20.75 -14.52
N PRO A 803 31.74 19.90 -15.21
CA PRO A 803 31.22 18.78 -15.98
C PRO A 803 30.24 17.90 -15.18
N ILE A 804 30.40 17.83 -13.86
CA ILE A 804 29.48 17.10 -12.99
C ILE A 804 28.13 17.78 -12.87
N LEU A 805 28.12 19.09 -12.63
CA LEU A 805 26.88 19.87 -12.55
C LEU A 805 26.14 19.85 -13.88
N THR A 806 26.84 20.07 -15.00
CA THR A 806 26.21 20.05 -16.33
C THR A 806 25.66 18.67 -16.69
N LYS A 807 26.33 17.58 -16.26
CA LYS A 807 25.81 16.22 -16.40
C LYS A 807 24.52 16.01 -15.60
N ILE A 808 24.45 16.51 -14.37
CA ILE A 808 23.22 16.47 -13.55
C ILE A 808 22.10 17.26 -14.23
N ILE A 809 22.39 18.47 -14.72
CA ILE A 809 21.43 19.33 -15.43
C ILE A 809 20.85 18.63 -16.66
N SER A 810 21.66 17.88 -17.40
CA SER A 810 21.21 17.16 -18.61
C SER A 810 20.13 16.09 -18.35
N CYS A 811 19.91 15.71 -17.09
CA CYS A 811 18.92 14.70 -16.70
C CYS A 811 17.61 15.30 -16.19
N ILE A 812 17.47 16.63 -16.19
CA ILE A 812 16.26 17.31 -15.74
C ILE A 812 15.13 17.03 -16.72
N PRO A 813 14.02 16.38 -16.31
CA PRO A 813 12.93 16.05 -17.23
C PRO A 813 12.03 17.25 -17.52
N THR A 814 11.82 18.13 -16.53
CA THR A 814 11.05 19.37 -16.65
C THR A 814 11.60 20.37 -15.65
N VAL A 815 11.39 21.66 -15.92
CA VAL A 815 11.84 22.73 -15.02
C VAL A 815 10.83 23.87 -15.00
N LEU A 816 10.68 24.51 -13.84
CA LEU A 816 9.87 25.71 -13.68
C LEU A 816 10.79 26.92 -13.46
N LYS A 817 10.50 28.02 -14.15
CA LYS A 817 11.09 29.35 -13.90
C LYS A 817 10.25 30.11 -12.89
N TRP A 818 10.93 30.72 -11.92
CA TRP A 818 10.34 31.58 -10.91
C TRP A 818 11.10 32.89 -10.88
N LYS A 819 10.40 34.01 -11.10
CA LYS A 819 11.00 35.32 -10.92
C LYS A 819 11.30 35.56 -9.44
N LEU A 820 12.49 36.07 -9.14
CA LEU A 820 12.84 36.45 -7.78
C LEU A 820 12.53 37.93 -7.57
N CYS A 821 11.76 38.20 -6.53
CA CYS A 821 11.44 39.54 -6.11
C CYS A 821 11.91 39.74 -4.67
N SER A 822 12.10 41.00 -4.30
CA SER A 822 12.40 41.44 -2.94
C SER A 822 11.41 42.50 -2.52
N HIS A 823 11.36 42.80 -1.24
CA HIS A 823 10.60 43.93 -0.74
C HIS A 823 11.48 44.74 0.23
N GLU A 824 11.35 46.06 0.19
CA GLU A 824 12.00 46.90 1.19
C GLU A 824 11.38 46.70 2.56
N GLU A 825 12.14 47.03 3.61
CA GLU A 825 11.64 46.96 4.98
C GLU A 825 10.39 47.85 5.12
N LEU A 826 9.28 47.25 5.56
CA LEU A 826 8.02 47.96 5.70
C LEU A 826 8.06 48.96 6.85
N PRO A 827 7.37 50.12 6.74
CA PRO A 827 7.31 51.09 7.83
C PRO A 827 6.57 50.56 9.06
N LYS A 828 5.58 49.68 8.87
CA LYS A 828 4.82 49.02 9.94
C LYS A 828 4.32 47.64 9.50
N TRP A 829 4.11 46.73 10.43
CA TRP A 829 3.54 45.39 10.21
C TRP A 829 2.17 45.22 10.85
N CYS A 830 1.78 46.15 11.72
CA CYS A 830 0.54 46.06 12.46
C CYS A 830 -0.31 47.32 12.28
N LYS A 831 -1.63 47.17 12.38
CA LYS A 831 -2.62 48.25 12.46
C LYS A 831 -3.81 47.75 13.27
N GLU A 832 -4.13 48.41 14.37
CA GLU A 832 -5.12 47.94 15.36
C GLU A 832 -4.86 46.46 15.74
N ASN A 833 -5.87 45.61 15.67
CA ASN A 833 -5.81 44.17 15.98
C ASN A 833 -5.37 43.30 14.79
N VAL A 834 -4.69 43.89 13.80
CA VAL A 834 -4.27 43.20 12.57
C VAL A 834 -2.76 43.26 12.44
N ALA A 835 -2.13 42.11 12.17
CA ALA A 835 -0.69 41.99 11.91
C ALA A 835 -0.40 41.14 10.67
N ILE A 836 0.78 41.31 10.06
CA ILE A 836 1.28 40.47 8.97
C ILE A 836 2.55 39.69 9.39
N LEU A 837 2.73 38.48 8.84
CA LEU A 837 3.90 37.64 9.10
C LEU A 837 4.46 36.96 7.83
N GLY A 838 5.67 36.43 7.92
CA GLY A 838 6.31 35.70 6.81
C GLY A 838 6.59 36.58 5.59
N ASP A 839 6.39 36.02 4.39
CA ASP A 839 6.65 36.73 3.13
C ASP A 839 5.73 37.95 2.90
N ALA A 840 4.65 38.10 3.69
CA ALA A 840 3.84 39.32 3.67
C ALA A 840 4.61 40.53 4.22
N CYS A 841 5.52 40.34 5.19
CA CYS A 841 6.29 41.41 5.81
C CYS A 841 7.79 41.43 5.49
N HIS A 842 8.45 40.28 5.33
CA HIS A 842 9.90 40.20 5.06
C HIS A 842 10.29 39.16 4.00
N PRO A 843 9.73 39.25 2.77
CA PRO A 843 10.10 38.32 1.71
C PRO A 843 11.59 38.40 1.42
N THR A 844 12.23 37.24 1.38
CA THR A 844 13.70 37.14 1.28
C THR A 844 14.14 36.32 0.08
N LEU A 845 15.33 36.64 -0.42
CA LEU A 845 15.96 35.88 -1.50
C LEU A 845 16.46 34.52 -0.97
N PRO A 846 16.44 33.45 -1.79
CA PRO A 846 16.76 32.09 -1.35
C PRO A 846 18.27 31.85 -1.11
N TYR A 847 19.04 32.91 -0.80
CA TYR A 847 20.50 32.90 -0.66
C TYR A 847 21.01 32.56 0.75
N GLN A 848 20.09 32.37 1.71
CA GLN A 848 20.39 31.95 3.09
C GLN A 848 19.50 30.82 3.62
N ALA A 849 18.52 30.39 2.82
CA ALA A 849 17.48 29.45 3.23
C ALA A 849 16.73 29.85 4.53
N GLN A 850 16.50 31.15 4.73
CA GLN A 850 15.90 31.69 5.96
C GLN A 850 14.43 32.10 5.83
N GLY A 851 13.83 32.17 4.63
CA GLY A 851 12.45 32.66 4.48
C GLY A 851 11.42 31.89 5.31
N ALA A 852 11.33 30.57 5.09
CA ALA A 852 10.44 29.72 5.88
C ALA A 852 10.84 29.62 7.36
N ALA A 853 12.15 29.71 7.66
CA ALA A 853 12.64 29.72 9.04
C ALA A 853 12.13 30.96 9.79
N MET A 854 12.19 32.14 9.17
CA MET A 854 11.66 33.38 9.74
C MET A 854 10.15 33.34 9.89
N ALA A 855 9.40 32.78 8.93
CA ALA A 855 7.95 32.66 9.02
C ALA A 855 7.51 31.77 10.22
N VAL A 856 8.22 30.67 10.47
CA VAL A 856 7.93 29.79 11.62
C VAL A 856 8.37 30.44 12.95
N GLU A 857 9.48 31.18 12.95
CA GLU A 857 9.86 32.04 14.08
C GLU A 857 8.78 33.11 14.37
N ASP A 858 8.19 33.72 13.35
CA ASP A 858 7.12 34.70 13.54
C ASP A 858 5.88 34.06 14.17
N GLY A 859 5.47 32.90 13.64
CA GLY A 859 4.30 32.18 14.13
C GLY A 859 4.42 31.81 15.61
N ILE A 860 5.59 31.32 16.05
CA ILE A 860 5.79 30.98 17.47
C ILE A 860 5.85 32.22 18.35
N VAL A 861 6.51 33.31 17.92
CA VAL A 861 6.57 34.54 18.72
C VAL A 861 5.18 35.12 18.90
N LEU A 862 4.40 35.23 17.81
CA LEU A 862 3.05 35.75 17.88
C LEU A 862 2.15 34.87 18.76
N GLY A 863 2.23 33.54 18.61
CA GLY A 863 1.46 32.59 19.41
C GLY A 863 1.80 32.65 20.90
N LEU A 864 3.08 32.77 21.27
CA LEU A 864 3.51 32.90 22.67
C LEU A 864 3.06 34.22 23.30
N LEU A 865 3.19 35.33 22.58
CA LEU A 865 2.79 36.64 23.10
C LEU A 865 1.27 36.72 23.33
N LEU A 866 0.47 36.27 22.36
CA LEU A 866 -0.99 36.24 22.49
C LEU A 866 -1.46 35.22 23.53
N GLY A 867 -0.82 34.04 23.59
CA GLY A 867 -1.11 33.02 24.59
C GLY A 867 -0.86 33.51 26.01
N ASN A 868 0.28 34.17 26.25
CA ASN A 868 0.58 34.76 27.55
C ASN A 868 -0.40 35.89 27.91
N LEU A 869 -0.75 36.74 26.94
CA LEU A 869 -1.74 37.80 27.14
C LEU A 869 -3.10 37.24 27.59
N SER A 870 -3.57 36.21 26.89
CA SER A 870 -4.83 35.53 27.20
C SER A 870 -4.80 34.78 28.53
N HIS A 871 -3.63 34.28 28.93
CA HIS A 871 -3.45 33.57 30.19
C HIS A 871 -3.40 34.53 31.40
N ASP A 872 -2.68 35.63 31.27
CA ASP A 872 -2.38 36.53 32.40
C ASP A 872 -3.47 37.56 32.68
N TYR A 873 -4.33 37.85 31.70
CA TYR A 873 -5.36 38.89 31.79
C TYR A 873 -6.76 38.36 31.49
N SER A 874 -7.77 38.99 32.09
CA SER A 874 -9.17 38.70 31.75
C SER A 874 -9.47 39.05 30.29
N PRO A 875 -10.45 38.39 29.62
CA PRO A 875 -10.70 38.57 28.18
C PRO A 875 -10.90 40.02 27.73
N GLY A 876 -11.55 40.86 28.55
CA GLY A 876 -11.74 42.29 28.23
C GLY A 876 -10.42 43.05 28.20
N VAL A 877 -9.60 42.90 29.24
CA VAL A 877 -8.28 43.55 29.35
C VAL A 877 -7.30 43.00 28.32
N ALA A 878 -7.35 41.69 28.05
CA ALA A 878 -6.55 41.08 27.00
C ALA A 878 -6.88 41.70 25.63
N ARG A 879 -8.17 41.88 25.30
CA ARG A 879 -8.61 42.48 24.03
C ARG A 879 -8.12 43.90 23.84
N GLU A 880 -8.15 44.73 24.88
CA GLU A 880 -7.68 46.12 24.85
C GLU A 880 -6.16 46.22 24.59
N ASN A 881 -5.41 45.20 25.01
CA ASN A 881 -3.95 45.14 24.90
C ASN A 881 -3.44 44.41 23.64
N ILE A 882 -4.32 43.90 22.77
CA ILE A 882 -3.92 43.25 21.52
C ILE A 882 -3.03 44.18 20.67
N PRO A 883 -3.39 45.46 20.40
CA PRO A 883 -2.57 46.32 19.54
C PRO A 883 -1.14 46.53 20.06
N SER A 884 -0.96 46.70 21.38
CA SER A 884 0.36 46.87 21.99
C SER A 884 1.18 45.58 21.95
N ILE A 885 0.54 44.42 22.11
CA ILE A 885 1.18 43.11 21.92
C ILE A 885 1.61 42.86 20.46
N LEU A 886 0.80 43.27 19.48
CA LEU A 886 1.18 43.17 18.07
C LEU A 886 2.36 44.11 17.73
N GLN A 887 2.41 45.29 18.34
CA GLN A 887 3.57 46.19 18.24
C GLN A 887 4.83 45.58 18.89
N LEU A 888 4.68 44.87 20.01
CA LEU A 888 5.78 44.14 20.62
C LEU A 888 6.29 43.03 19.69
N TYR A 889 5.39 42.24 19.08
CA TYR A 889 5.73 41.25 18.05
C TYR A 889 6.55 41.89 16.92
N GLU A 890 6.08 43.00 16.35
CA GLU A 890 6.80 43.72 15.30
C GLU A 890 8.20 44.14 15.78
N SER A 891 8.30 44.72 16.98
CA SER A 891 9.59 45.21 17.51
C SER A 891 10.63 44.10 17.71
N LEU A 892 10.19 42.91 18.13
CA LEU A 892 11.07 41.76 18.35
C LEU A 892 11.54 41.14 17.03
N ARG A 893 10.69 41.17 16.00
CA ARG A 893 10.91 40.44 14.74
C ARG A 893 11.52 41.29 13.64
N LYS A 894 11.15 42.56 13.53
CA LYS A 894 11.53 43.44 12.41
C LYS A 894 13.03 43.62 12.27
N LYS A 895 13.72 44.03 13.34
CA LYS A 895 15.19 44.19 13.30
C LYS A 895 15.89 42.91 12.85
N ARG A 896 15.47 41.75 13.38
CA ARG A 896 16.08 40.46 13.08
C ARG A 896 15.85 40.05 11.62
N THR A 897 14.61 40.08 11.16
CA THR A 897 14.24 39.66 9.81
C THR A 897 14.84 40.59 8.75
N SER A 898 14.91 41.89 9.01
CA SER A 898 15.60 42.85 8.13
C SER A 898 17.09 42.60 8.00
N LEU A 899 17.78 42.23 9.09
CA LEU A 899 19.19 41.84 9.03
C LEU A 899 19.38 40.58 8.18
N ASN A 900 18.45 39.64 8.24
CA ASN A 900 18.48 38.42 7.43
C ASN A 900 18.20 38.69 5.94
N VAL A 901 17.21 39.55 5.63
CA VAL A 901 16.91 39.97 4.25
C VAL A 901 18.10 40.70 3.63
N LYS A 902 18.69 41.67 4.36
CA LYS A 902 19.90 42.39 3.92
C LYS A 902 21.10 41.47 3.73
N GLY A 903 21.28 40.49 4.63
CA GLY A 903 22.29 39.45 4.49
C GLY A 903 22.11 38.64 3.21
N ALA A 904 20.86 38.27 2.88
CA ALA A 904 20.59 37.46 1.69
C ALA A 904 20.99 38.23 0.43
N ILE A 905 20.68 39.53 0.38
CA ILE A 905 21.10 40.44 -0.70
C ILE A 905 22.64 40.52 -0.77
N ALA A 906 23.34 40.65 0.36
CA ALA A 906 24.80 40.66 0.39
C ALA A 906 25.41 39.34 -0.12
N ASN A 907 24.77 38.20 0.19
CA ASN A 907 25.22 36.88 -0.26
C ASN A 907 25.09 36.69 -1.76
N ARG A 908 24.07 37.30 -2.39
CA ARG A 908 23.97 37.36 -3.86
C ARG A 908 25.26 37.88 -4.48
N VAL A 909 25.74 39.01 -3.98
CA VAL A 909 26.97 39.66 -4.46
C VAL A 909 28.16 38.73 -4.32
N MET A 910 28.29 38.04 -3.19
CA MET A 910 29.35 37.06 -3.00
C MET A 910 29.22 35.90 -4.00
N TYR A 911 28.05 35.28 -4.13
CA TYR A 911 27.87 34.10 -4.99
C TYR A 911 28.11 34.38 -6.47
N HIS A 912 27.75 35.58 -6.93
CA HIS A 912 27.65 35.92 -8.35
C HIS A 912 28.82 36.74 -8.93
N ILE A 913 29.93 36.90 -8.19
CA ILE A 913 31.08 37.70 -8.65
C ILE A 913 31.55 37.22 -10.04
N PRO A 914 31.67 38.13 -11.03
CA PRO A 914 32.20 37.80 -12.36
C PRO A 914 33.59 37.19 -12.28
N ASP A 915 33.92 36.35 -13.26
CA ASP A 915 35.24 35.74 -13.29
C ASP A 915 36.34 36.80 -13.46
N GLY A 916 37.42 36.67 -12.68
CA GLY A 916 38.48 37.68 -12.65
C GLY A 916 39.15 37.86 -11.28
N PRO A 917 39.94 38.94 -11.10
CA PRO A 917 40.73 39.15 -9.89
C PRO A 917 39.91 39.17 -8.58
N LYS A 918 38.72 39.79 -8.60
CA LYS A 918 37.84 39.86 -7.42
C LYS A 918 37.31 38.48 -7.01
N GLN A 919 36.94 37.64 -7.98
CA GLN A 919 36.50 36.27 -7.72
C GLN A 919 37.64 35.40 -7.19
N ARG A 920 38.86 35.55 -7.72
CA ARG A 920 40.04 34.85 -7.17
C ARG A 920 40.33 35.25 -5.73
N GLN A 921 40.24 36.55 -5.40
CA GLN A 921 40.36 37.01 -4.02
C GLN A 921 39.28 36.40 -3.13
N ARG A 922 38.00 36.44 -3.55
CA ARG A 922 36.91 35.79 -2.81
C ARG A 922 37.20 34.31 -2.55
N ASN A 923 37.65 33.59 -3.57
CA ASN A 923 37.96 32.16 -3.45
C ASN A 923 39.09 31.90 -2.45
N ASN A 924 40.13 32.75 -2.43
CA ASN A 924 41.21 32.66 -1.43
C ASN A 924 40.70 32.97 -0.02
N ASP A 925 39.89 34.02 0.12
CA ASP A 925 39.28 34.39 1.41
C ASP A 925 38.44 33.23 1.96
N LEU A 926 37.59 32.61 1.14
CA LEU A 926 36.76 31.47 1.56
C LEU A 926 37.57 30.23 1.93
N LYS A 927 38.67 29.94 1.23
CA LYS A 927 39.56 28.83 1.56
C LYS A 927 40.28 29.01 2.90
N ALA A 928 40.42 30.25 3.36
CA ALA A 928 41.06 30.57 4.64
C ALA A 928 40.07 30.52 5.82
N VAL A 929 38.77 30.31 5.59
CA VAL A 929 37.76 30.27 6.66
C VAL A 929 37.85 28.95 7.43
N ASP A 930 37.95 29.06 8.75
CA ASP A 930 38.02 27.93 9.69
C ASP A 930 36.78 27.80 10.60
N TRP A 931 35.78 28.68 10.41
CA TRP A 931 34.57 28.80 11.23
C TRP A 931 34.78 29.22 12.70
N THR A 932 35.98 29.65 13.06
CA THR A 932 36.29 30.19 14.39
C THR A 932 36.49 31.70 14.35
N GLN A 933 37.07 32.22 13.28
CA GLN A 933 37.36 33.65 13.13
C GLN A 933 36.33 34.39 12.27
N PRO A 934 36.18 35.71 12.46
CA PRO A 934 35.38 36.55 11.58
C PRO A 934 35.87 36.51 10.13
N CYS A 935 34.94 36.66 9.19
CA CYS A 935 35.20 36.71 7.76
C CYS A 935 34.57 37.97 7.16
N ARG A 936 35.26 38.61 6.21
CA ARG A 936 34.69 39.75 5.45
C ARG A 936 33.43 39.38 4.66
N TRP A 937 33.23 38.09 4.39
CA TRP A 937 32.09 37.58 3.65
C TRP A 937 31.01 37.15 4.66
N GLN A 938 29.92 37.90 4.72
CA GLN A 938 28.90 37.76 5.77
C GLN A 938 28.38 36.34 5.95
N TRP A 939 28.11 35.59 4.87
CA TRP A 939 27.70 34.18 4.99
C TRP A 939 28.75 33.25 5.60
N ALA A 940 30.03 33.54 5.39
CA ALA A 940 31.15 32.75 5.91
C ALA A 940 31.68 33.29 7.25
N ASP A 941 31.08 34.35 7.79
CA ASP A 941 31.46 34.95 9.06
C ASP A 941 30.90 34.14 10.25
N SER A 942 31.78 33.69 11.14
CA SER A 942 31.41 32.85 12.29
C SER A 942 30.46 33.56 13.26
N THR A 943 30.65 34.88 13.46
CA THR A 943 29.83 35.69 14.37
C THR A 943 28.42 35.85 13.82
N TYR A 944 28.29 36.21 12.54
CA TYR A 944 27.02 36.33 11.85
C TYR A 944 26.27 35.00 11.83
N GLN A 945 26.95 33.89 11.53
CA GLN A 945 26.32 32.56 11.53
C GLN A 945 25.81 32.16 12.92
N SER A 946 26.58 32.44 13.97
CA SER A 946 26.16 32.19 15.35
C SER A 946 24.91 33.00 15.72
N GLN A 947 24.88 34.29 15.38
CA GLN A 947 23.72 35.16 15.63
C GLN A 947 22.49 34.74 14.80
N LEU A 948 22.69 34.34 13.55
CA LEU A 948 21.62 33.92 12.65
C LEU A 948 20.94 32.64 13.17
N LEU A 949 21.74 31.58 13.39
CA LEU A 949 21.24 30.23 13.67
C LEU A 949 20.99 29.98 15.18
N GLY A 950 21.70 30.70 16.04
CA GLY A 950 21.63 30.58 17.50
C GLY A 950 20.56 31.45 18.18
N SER A 951 19.90 32.36 17.46
CA SER A 951 18.85 33.22 18.06
C SER A 951 17.68 32.43 18.60
N ASP A 952 17.33 32.67 19.87
CA ASP A 952 16.26 31.97 20.57
C ASP A 952 15.01 32.84 20.69
N VAL A 953 14.18 32.79 19.65
CA VAL A 953 12.98 33.63 19.57
C VAL A 953 11.93 33.29 20.64
N VAL A 954 11.96 32.07 21.18
CA VAL A 954 11.07 31.65 22.28
C VAL A 954 11.47 32.42 23.55
N THR A 955 12.74 32.33 23.95
CA THR A 955 13.25 33.04 25.12
C THR A 955 13.16 34.56 24.95
N ASP A 956 13.46 35.08 23.76
CA ASP A 956 13.36 36.51 23.47
C ASP A 956 11.91 37.02 23.58
N SER A 957 10.93 36.23 23.14
CA SER A 957 9.50 36.57 23.26
C SER A 957 9.01 36.58 24.71
N GLN A 958 9.43 35.61 25.53
CA GLN A 958 9.09 35.56 26.95
C GLN A 958 9.64 36.79 27.69
N ARG A 959 10.93 37.11 27.48
CA ARG A 959 11.55 38.30 28.08
C ARG A 959 10.89 39.59 27.61
N GLY A 960 10.59 39.68 26.31
CA GLY A 960 9.90 40.84 25.74
C GLY A 960 8.53 41.05 26.36
N TYR A 961 7.76 39.96 26.52
CA TYR A 961 6.45 39.98 27.16
C TYR A 961 6.52 40.40 28.62
N GLU A 962 7.46 39.86 29.41
CA GLU A 962 7.64 40.26 30.81
C GLU A 962 7.98 41.75 30.97
N GLN A 963 8.84 42.29 30.09
CA GLN A 963 9.19 43.72 30.09
C GLN A 963 8.01 44.60 29.69
N TRP A 964 7.21 44.15 28.72
CA TRP A 964 5.97 44.82 28.36
C TRP A 964 4.98 44.80 29.53
N ARG A 965 4.74 43.62 30.13
CA ARG A 965 3.84 43.43 31.28
C ARG A 965 4.22 44.29 32.48
N LYS A 966 5.52 44.45 32.78
CA LYS A 966 5.96 45.36 33.85
C LYS A 966 5.59 46.82 33.55
N ARG A 967 5.82 47.27 32.31
CA ARG A 967 5.48 48.64 31.90
C ARG A 967 3.98 48.91 31.95
N GLU A 968 3.15 47.96 31.53
CA GLU A 968 1.69 48.11 31.58
C GLU A 968 1.12 48.07 33.01
N ASN A 969 1.80 47.43 33.96
CA ASN A 969 1.38 47.42 35.37
C ASN A 969 1.89 48.64 36.18
N ASP A 970 2.89 49.35 35.65
CA ASP A 970 3.47 50.56 36.26
C ASP A 970 2.81 51.87 35.75
N VAL A 971 1.93 51.77 34.75
CA VAL A 971 1.09 52.84 34.17
C VAL A 971 -0.34 52.67 34.67
#